data_AF-A0A2N3LS59-F1
#
_entry.id   AF-A0A2N3LS59-F1
#
_cell.length_a   1.000
_cell.length_b   1.000
_cell.length_c   1.000
_cell.angle_alpha   90.00
_cell.angle_beta   90.00
_cell.angle_gamma   90.00
#
_symmetry.space_group_name_H-M   'P 1'
#
loop_
_entity.id
_entity.type
_entity.pdbx_description
1 polymer ?
#
loop_
_entity_poly.entity_id
_entity_poly.type
_entity_poly.pdbx_seq_one_letter_code
_entity_poly.pdbx_strand_id
1 'polypeptide(L)'
;MEDYLLKGTALPAGPREAFRHFRAWLIGLYLTERRLGAAVSPEVGDVFDRLLAVELALVEARRAAGDVGPVSPDLREKRAAAEAEAEDRLTREMLRPVREAREKGYREELAAATAEAEGRINALPVYRATEWLTNRRWLEHPPIRLKQPDRKAAAPGKNIDEASALPTIRLSRPILVERYGEAVLAALPRGRFTAYAATGGVDPDEAAGLFGFSSGDEMIQAMALVPKREATIALEAKRLMVERRGDPLVDGTLPEKALAAIHGNRMAEWLAAELKALAGAAGEAQPVTAEGAADFARNALVDTPVRNAIDARHHLVAERRAGEEVARLAASGEDGEGPKKKICDARRRQLLNLALYAEALGIADELETAEEMVRRLDHPERPEVTRGVDGWPAIDAILDRFEFRRSGEPAPRNAVAAFVKAMTAAGRDNELALADVVLADGESKPYRELPIGRLKAVVASLENIEHAMGRNDALVDGRGRQSLGDAAKGIAAALARAKGGAGKRSVDLGRASDEVLREIDGRAEGPAFTALKAPVDAAVAALKARRQRAAEEMAALYVPYDAGERRAMAVRRFLPALGRSLSRWEMIAIALNAGNDAGFAGLIGQAGFASEVVTQILAALDGRDARFVQAVWDYLQGFRGDIAARERRATGETPRWPEARPVNVGGVALKGGFYPLAVKSDLAADVRAGRFAKAMTEEGEVEGGVGLDPTLLHAYVDRLLHDLELSEVVTNAGRLLRELSEAFTVNGRKDDLETLAGWLDGVAAGDLEPAAFLMHMASAEGGDPVSRQLAQDMAAAVIEAAGLPEAIKAVGDKDFAAGISGTFVPGIGDRVAERSTLMAGRRASAAKRGEAGQEDLAGWLIRRARWHFVDLPVWLVGYGQGLARFGKENKAVAEGDSWVRRLQAGMDGKAEAAVKTMIAAFFRAHPDAAGAAGDLARALGAAMLFAREKVVLAAARSCEGGFSIIGSAPAIRDAAPAPGEGALRAARWAAPAESQQSVADGKAVRSAMMAAALLMDAPPAVAIDHVFGATKQTPES
;
A
#
# COMPACT_ATOMS: atom_id res chain seq x y z
N MET A 1 6.87 -37.07 -27.52
CA MET A 1 5.98 -36.13 -28.25
C MET A 1 4.67 -35.97 -27.50
N GLU A 2 3.93 -37.06 -27.27
CA GLU A 2 2.72 -37.06 -26.44
C GLU A 2 2.99 -36.41 -25.07
N ASP A 3 3.98 -36.90 -24.33
CA ASP A 3 4.39 -36.35 -23.02
C ASP A 3 4.76 -34.85 -23.04
N TYR A 4 5.19 -34.31 -24.19
CA TYR A 4 5.58 -32.90 -24.34
C TYR A 4 4.36 -32.03 -24.68
N LEU A 5 3.54 -32.46 -25.65
CA LEU A 5 2.27 -31.83 -25.99
C LEU A 5 1.30 -31.84 -24.78
N LEU A 6 1.42 -32.85 -23.91
CA LEU A 6 0.64 -33.00 -22.69
C LEU A 6 1.19 -32.23 -21.48
N LYS A 7 2.51 -32.03 -21.35
CA LYS A 7 3.09 -31.27 -20.22
C LYS A 7 3.01 -29.75 -20.41
N GLY A 8 2.74 -29.28 -21.63
CA GLY A 8 2.53 -27.86 -21.92
C GLY A 8 3.77 -26.96 -21.77
N THR A 9 4.93 -27.51 -21.44
CA THR A 9 6.21 -26.77 -21.36
C THR A 9 6.66 -26.31 -22.74
N ALA A 10 7.15 -25.08 -22.88
CA ALA A 10 7.70 -24.60 -24.16
C ALA A 10 9.09 -25.22 -24.42
N LEU A 11 9.33 -25.84 -25.58
CA LEU A 11 10.66 -26.34 -25.98
C LEU A 11 11.70 -25.18 -25.95
N PRO A 12 12.98 -25.42 -25.69
CA PRO A 12 14.04 -24.45 -26.02
C PRO A 12 14.06 -24.14 -27.53
N ALA A 13 14.62 -22.99 -27.94
CA ALA A 13 14.53 -22.52 -29.34
C ALA A 13 15.06 -23.51 -30.40
N GLY A 14 16.13 -24.26 -30.10
CA GLY A 14 16.76 -25.20 -31.05
C GLY A 14 15.88 -26.42 -31.43
N PRO A 15 15.36 -27.20 -30.46
CA PRO A 15 14.54 -28.38 -30.76
C PRO A 15 13.15 -28.11 -31.37
N ARG A 16 12.64 -26.86 -31.28
CA ARG A 16 11.28 -26.50 -31.77
C ARG A 16 11.12 -26.72 -33.27
N GLU A 17 12.13 -26.39 -34.05
CA GLU A 17 12.03 -26.47 -35.50
C GLU A 17 12.00 -27.92 -35.98
N ALA A 18 12.87 -28.79 -35.45
CA ALA A 18 12.83 -30.22 -35.71
C ALA A 18 11.49 -30.85 -35.30
N PHE A 19 10.93 -30.38 -34.18
CA PHE A 19 9.64 -30.86 -33.69
C PHE A 19 8.46 -30.47 -34.60
N ARG A 20 8.46 -29.24 -35.15
CA ARG A 20 7.45 -28.81 -36.14
C ARG A 20 7.50 -29.63 -37.42
N HIS A 21 8.70 -29.89 -37.95
CA HIS A 21 8.86 -30.74 -39.13
C HIS A 21 8.37 -32.17 -38.86
N PHE A 22 8.68 -32.72 -37.69
CA PHE A 22 8.21 -34.05 -37.28
C PHE A 22 6.69 -34.10 -37.09
N ARG A 23 6.08 -33.06 -36.50
CA ARG A 23 4.63 -32.90 -36.38
C ARG A 23 3.96 -32.89 -37.75
N ALA A 24 4.42 -32.04 -38.67
CA ALA A 24 3.85 -31.92 -40.01
C ALA A 24 3.92 -33.27 -40.76
N TRP A 25 5.03 -33.99 -40.61
CA TRP A 25 5.17 -35.34 -41.14
C TRP A 25 4.16 -36.34 -40.54
N LEU A 26 3.96 -36.32 -39.23
CA LEU A 26 2.97 -37.18 -38.56
C LEU A 26 1.52 -36.87 -38.96
N ILE A 27 1.17 -35.59 -39.14
CA ILE A 27 -0.15 -35.19 -39.64
C ILE A 27 -0.33 -35.70 -41.08
N GLY A 28 0.69 -35.60 -41.91
CA GLY A 28 0.68 -36.18 -43.27
C GLY A 28 0.48 -37.70 -43.27
N LEU A 29 1.12 -38.41 -42.34
CA LEU A 29 0.92 -39.84 -42.15
C LEU A 29 -0.51 -40.15 -41.69
N TYR A 30 -1.01 -39.44 -40.68
CA TYR A 30 -2.38 -39.59 -40.17
C TYR A 30 -3.45 -39.40 -41.27
N LEU A 31 -3.30 -38.37 -42.10
CA LEU A 31 -4.20 -38.12 -43.23
C LEU A 31 -4.13 -39.24 -44.28
N THR A 32 -2.95 -39.82 -44.49
CA THR A 32 -2.75 -40.94 -45.42
C THR A 32 -3.42 -42.20 -44.91
N GLU A 33 -3.21 -42.56 -43.64
CA GLU A 33 -3.83 -43.70 -42.98
C GLU A 33 -5.36 -43.59 -42.94
N ARG A 34 -5.90 -42.40 -42.65
CA ARG A 34 -7.35 -42.14 -42.64
C ARG A 34 -7.96 -42.28 -44.04
N ARG A 35 -7.24 -41.88 -45.09
CA ARG A 35 -7.66 -42.08 -46.50
C ARG A 35 -7.63 -43.55 -46.92
N LEU A 36 -6.72 -44.34 -46.35
CA LEU A 36 -6.59 -45.78 -46.61
C LEU A 36 -7.58 -46.63 -45.79
N GLY A 37 -8.38 -46.01 -44.92
CA GLY A 37 -9.39 -46.69 -44.11
C GLY A 37 -8.81 -47.47 -42.91
N ALA A 38 -7.58 -47.17 -42.50
CA ALA A 38 -6.95 -47.81 -41.35
C ALA A 38 -7.66 -47.44 -40.03
N ALA A 39 -7.81 -48.41 -39.12
CA ALA A 39 -8.42 -48.20 -37.81
C ALA A 39 -7.46 -47.47 -36.87
N VAL A 40 -7.62 -46.15 -36.74
CA VAL A 40 -6.92 -45.33 -35.73
C VAL A 40 -7.73 -45.32 -34.44
N SER A 41 -7.08 -45.38 -33.26
CA SER A 41 -7.79 -45.29 -31.98
C SER A 41 -8.47 -43.91 -31.83
N PRO A 42 -9.65 -43.83 -31.19
CA PRO A 42 -10.36 -42.56 -31.00
C PRO A 42 -9.54 -41.48 -30.29
N GLU A 43 -8.71 -41.87 -29.32
CA GLU A 43 -7.86 -40.96 -28.54
C GLU A 43 -6.75 -40.34 -29.39
N VAL A 44 -6.14 -41.16 -30.27
CA VAL A 44 -5.12 -40.69 -31.21
C VAL A 44 -5.77 -39.81 -32.27
N GLY A 45 -6.93 -40.20 -32.79
CA GLY A 45 -7.70 -39.42 -33.76
C GLY A 45 -8.09 -38.03 -33.23
N ASP A 46 -8.56 -37.93 -31.99
CA ASP A 46 -8.95 -36.65 -31.37
C ASP A 46 -7.75 -35.67 -31.26
N VAL A 47 -6.58 -36.17 -30.84
CA VAL A 47 -5.36 -35.33 -30.77
C VAL A 47 -4.95 -34.82 -32.15
N PHE A 48 -4.92 -35.70 -33.17
CA PHE A 48 -4.53 -35.29 -34.52
C PHE A 48 -5.56 -34.41 -35.22
N ASP A 49 -6.86 -34.64 -35.01
CA ASP A 49 -7.93 -33.78 -35.53
C ASP A 49 -7.84 -32.36 -34.93
N ARG A 50 -7.53 -32.24 -33.63
CA ARG A 50 -7.23 -30.96 -32.98
C ARG A 50 -6.00 -30.28 -33.57
N LEU A 51 -4.91 -31.03 -33.79
CA LEU A 51 -3.68 -30.47 -34.39
C LEU A 51 -3.91 -29.99 -35.83
N LEU A 52 -4.74 -30.68 -36.61
CA LEU A 52 -5.13 -30.24 -37.95
C LEU A 52 -6.01 -28.99 -37.90
N ALA A 53 -6.97 -28.94 -36.96
CA ALA A 53 -7.82 -27.77 -36.75
C ALA A 53 -7.00 -26.52 -36.40
N VAL A 54 -5.94 -26.66 -35.59
CA VAL A 54 -4.98 -25.57 -35.30
C VAL A 54 -4.35 -25.01 -36.57
N GLU A 55 -3.84 -25.89 -37.45
CA GLU A 55 -3.16 -25.46 -38.69
C GLU A 55 -4.12 -24.71 -39.62
N LEU A 56 -5.32 -25.24 -39.82
CA LEU A 56 -6.33 -24.60 -40.66
C LEU A 56 -6.77 -23.25 -40.08
N ALA A 57 -7.07 -23.21 -38.77
CA ALA A 57 -7.53 -22.00 -38.11
C ALA A 57 -6.49 -20.89 -38.11
N LEU A 58 -5.19 -21.21 -37.95
CA LEU A 58 -4.12 -20.20 -38.03
C LEU A 58 -3.95 -19.66 -39.44
N VAL A 59 -4.11 -20.48 -40.48
CA VAL A 59 -4.09 -20.01 -41.87
C VAL A 59 -5.24 -19.04 -42.13
N GLU A 60 -6.44 -19.38 -41.68
CA GLU A 60 -7.62 -18.53 -41.79
C GLU A 60 -7.47 -17.23 -40.99
N ALA A 61 -6.97 -17.31 -39.75
CA ALA A 61 -6.73 -16.15 -38.90
C ALA A 61 -5.72 -15.17 -39.54
N ARG A 62 -4.61 -15.66 -40.10
CA ARG A 62 -3.62 -14.81 -40.79
C ARG A 62 -4.24 -14.09 -41.99
N ARG A 63 -5.06 -14.79 -42.78
CA ARG A 63 -5.79 -14.17 -43.90
C ARG A 63 -6.76 -13.10 -43.40
N ALA A 64 -7.47 -13.36 -42.30
CA ALA A 64 -8.40 -12.41 -41.70
C ALA A 64 -7.69 -11.15 -41.14
N ALA A 65 -6.47 -11.28 -40.62
CA ALA A 65 -5.65 -10.16 -40.15
C ALA A 65 -4.90 -9.41 -41.27
N GLY A 66 -5.02 -9.84 -42.54
CA GLY A 66 -4.24 -9.25 -43.66
C GLY A 66 -2.74 -9.45 -43.48
N ASP A 67 -2.35 -10.50 -42.75
CA ASP A 67 -0.98 -10.78 -42.40
C ASP A 67 -0.18 -11.25 -43.61
N VAL A 68 0.52 -10.30 -44.22
CA VAL A 68 1.45 -10.53 -45.33
C VAL A 68 2.86 -10.65 -44.80
N GLY A 69 3.54 -11.73 -45.23
CA GLY A 69 4.87 -12.12 -44.78
C GLY A 69 5.94 -11.02 -44.93
N PRO A 70 7.20 -11.33 -44.57
CA PRO A 70 8.23 -10.32 -44.41
C PRO A 70 8.56 -9.63 -45.74
N VAL A 71 8.50 -8.28 -45.74
CA VAL A 71 9.01 -7.44 -46.83
C VAL A 71 10.53 -7.38 -46.77
N SER A 72 11.11 -7.43 -45.56
CA SER A 72 12.56 -7.48 -45.34
C SER A 72 13.07 -8.92 -45.23
N PRO A 73 13.96 -9.40 -46.12
CA PRO A 73 14.46 -10.78 -46.13
C PRO A 73 15.13 -11.23 -44.82
N ASP A 74 15.81 -10.30 -44.13
CA ASP A 74 16.61 -10.57 -42.94
C ASP A 74 15.77 -10.85 -41.67
N LEU A 75 14.45 -10.67 -41.74
CA LEU A 75 13.54 -10.85 -40.60
C LEU A 75 12.74 -12.16 -40.65
N ARG A 76 13.07 -13.07 -41.58
CA ARG A 76 12.40 -14.38 -41.72
C ARG A 76 12.47 -15.24 -40.46
N GLU A 77 13.59 -15.22 -39.74
CA GLU A 77 13.74 -16.00 -38.50
C GLU A 77 12.84 -15.46 -37.38
N LYS A 78 12.79 -14.13 -37.20
CA LYS A 78 11.90 -13.49 -36.22
C LYS A 78 10.44 -13.77 -36.56
N ARG A 79 10.09 -13.75 -37.84
CA ARG A 79 8.76 -14.13 -38.32
C ARG A 79 8.43 -15.58 -37.97
N ALA A 80 9.32 -16.52 -38.30
CA ALA A 80 9.13 -17.94 -38.00
C ALA A 80 9.00 -18.21 -36.48
N ALA A 81 9.64 -17.39 -35.65
CA ALA A 81 9.55 -17.43 -34.20
C ALA A 81 8.21 -16.89 -33.65
N ALA A 82 7.60 -15.90 -34.30
CA ALA A 82 6.26 -15.41 -33.98
C ALA A 82 5.19 -16.43 -34.40
N GLU A 83 5.33 -17.02 -35.58
CA GLU A 83 4.43 -18.07 -36.05
C GLU A 83 4.48 -19.32 -35.16
N ALA A 84 5.67 -19.70 -34.69
CA ALA A 84 5.84 -20.79 -33.74
C ALA A 84 5.10 -20.52 -32.42
N GLU A 85 5.17 -19.30 -31.90
CA GLU A 85 4.48 -18.94 -30.67
C GLU A 85 2.96 -19.01 -30.83
N ALA A 86 2.41 -18.49 -31.93
CA ALA A 86 0.98 -18.56 -32.22
C ALA A 86 0.51 -20.03 -32.33
N GLU A 87 1.29 -20.87 -33.00
CA GLU A 87 1.05 -22.31 -33.13
C GLU A 87 1.08 -23.01 -31.77
N ASP A 88 2.10 -22.76 -30.96
CA ASP A 88 2.26 -23.33 -29.63
C ASP A 88 1.10 -22.91 -28.70
N ARG A 89 0.72 -21.63 -28.73
CA ARG A 89 -0.37 -21.07 -27.91
C ARG A 89 -1.72 -21.71 -28.27
N LEU A 90 -2.08 -21.74 -29.55
CA LEU A 90 -3.34 -22.33 -29.99
C LEU A 90 -3.36 -23.85 -29.78
N THR A 91 -2.24 -24.54 -30.01
CA THR A 91 -2.12 -25.98 -29.75
C THR A 91 -2.31 -26.29 -28.27
N ARG A 92 -1.78 -25.45 -27.37
CA ARG A 92 -1.97 -25.60 -25.92
C ARG A 92 -3.44 -25.46 -25.55
N GLU A 93 -4.15 -24.48 -26.09
CA GLU A 93 -5.59 -24.29 -25.87
C GLU A 93 -6.41 -25.47 -26.42
N MET A 94 -6.14 -25.90 -27.66
CA MET A 94 -6.88 -26.99 -28.31
C MET A 94 -6.70 -28.33 -27.61
N LEU A 95 -5.52 -28.58 -27.02
CA LEU A 95 -5.22 -29.80 -26.27
C LEU A 95 -5.57 -29.70 -24.77
N ARG A 96 -6.08 -28.57 -24.28
CA ARG A 96 -6.48 -28.40 -22.87
C ARG A 96 -7.49 -29.48 -22.42
N PRO A 97 -8.59 -29.75 -23.14
CA PRO A 97 -9.55 -30.78 -22.70
C PRO A 97 -8.94 -32.18 -22.61
N VAL A 98 -8.00 -32.50 -23.51
CA VAL A 98 -7.29 -33.79 -23.53
C VAL A 98 -6.38 -33.95 -22.31
N ARG A 99 -5.76 -32.85 -21.85
CA ARG A 99 -4.93 -32.84 -20.63
C ARG A 99 -5.80 -32.97 -19.38
N GLU A 100 -6.83 -32.14 -19.28
CA GLU A 100 -7.76 -32.12 -18.15
C GLU A 100 -8.42 -33.48 -17.96
N ALA A 101 -8.76 -34.19 -19.03
CA ALA A 101 -9.33 -35.55 -18.96
C ALA A 101 -8.49 -36.56 -18.15
N ARG A 102 -7.20 -36.31 -17.96
CA ARG A 102 -6.29 -37.16 -17.17
C ARG A 102 -6.18 -36.72 -15.71
N GLU A 103 -6.63 -35.52 -15.37
CA GLU A 103 -6.57 -34.96 -14.02
C GLU A 103 -7.59 -35.61 -13.09
N LYS A 104 -7.24 -35.71 -11.81
CA LYS A 104 -8.12 -36.30 -10.80
C LYS A 104 -9.42 -35.51 -10.63
N GLY A 105 -9.34 -34.17 -10.61
CA GLY A 105 -10.50 -33.29 -10.45
C GLY A 105 -11.48 -33.39 -11.63
N TYR A 106 -10.98 -33.50 -12.86
CA TYR A 106 -11.83 -33.70 -14.03
C TYR A 106 -12.59 -35.03 -13.98
N ARG A 107 -11.95 -36.11 -13.49
CA ARG A 107 -12.63 -37.41 -13.35
C ARG A 107 -13.75 -37.35 -12.29
N GLU A 108 -13.53 -36.60 -11.22
CA GLU A 108 -14.54 -36.36 -10.18
C GLU A 108 -15.72 -35.54 -10.74
N GLU A 109 -15.43 -34.49 -11.51
CA GLU A 109 -16.45 -33.67 -12.16
C GLU A 109 -17.21 -34.43 -13.27
N LEU A 110 -16.50 -35.21 -14.10
CA LEU A 110 -17.11 -36.09 -15.08
C LEU A 110 -18.00 -37.14 -14.41
N ALA A 111 -17.61 -37.67 -13.25
CA ALA A 111 -18.46 -38.57 -12.47
C ALA A 111 -19.71 -37.84 -11.95
N ALA A 112 -19.59 -36.59 -11.49
CA ALA A 112 -20.73 -35.78 -11.08
C ALA A 112 -21.67 -35.45 -12.25
N ALA A 113 -21.11 -35.05 -13.41
CA ALA A 113 -21.86 -34.82 -14.64
C ALA A 113 -22.53 -36.10 -15.16
N THR A 114 -21.86 -37.25 -15.02
CA THR A 114 -22.42 -38.56 -15.36
C THR A 114 -23.58 -38.93 -14.43
N ALA A 115 -23.48 -38.65 -13.13
CA ALA A 115 -24.55 -38.88 -12.17
C ALA A 115 -25.76 -37.97 -12.44
N GLU A 116 -25.52 -36.71 -12.80
CA GLU A 116 -26.57 -35.77 -13.20
C GLU A 116 -27.26 -36.20 -14.51
N ALA A 117 -26.46 -36.54 -15.53
CA ALA A 117 -26.96 -37.08 -16.79
C ALA A 117 -27.74 -38.37 -16.57
N GLU A 118 -27.26 -39.27 -15.71
CA GLU A 118 -27.97 -40.48 -15.34
C GLU A 118 -29.32 -40.15 -14.69
N GLY A 119 -29.40 -39.16 -13.80
CA GLY A 119 -30.66 -38.68 -13.23
C GLY A 119 -31.65 -38.19 -14.30
N ARG A 120 -31.18 -37.32 -15.22
CA ARG A 120 -31.99 -36.77 -16.32
C ARG A 120 -32.49 -37.85 -17.28
N ILE A 121 -31.60 -38.75 -17.71
CA ILE A 121 -31.92 -39.82 -18.66
C ILE A 121 -32.82 -40.89 -18.03
N ASN A 122 -32.60 -41.25 -16.77
CA ASN A 122 -33.44 -42.22 -16.05
C ASN A 122 -34.87 -41.68 -15.82
N ALA A 123 -35.07 -40.36 -15.78
CA ALA A 123 -36.39 -39.75 -15.66
C ALA A 123 -37.21 -39.85 -16.96
N LEU A 124 -36.59 -40.10 -18.12
CA LEU A 124 -37.31 -40.18 -19.38
C LEU A 124 -38.21 -41.44 -19.44
N PRO A 125 -39.50 -41.30 -19.84
CA PRO A 125 -40.46 -42.40 -19.96
C PRO A 125 -39.95 -43.65 -20.68
N VAL A 126 -39.22 -43.46 -21.78
CA VAL A 126 -38.73 -44.56 -22.64
C VAL A 126 -37.70 -45.46 -21.96
N TYR A 127 -36.80 -44.88 -21.16
CA TYR A 127 -35.81 -45.67 -20.42
C TYR A 127 -36.44 -46.37 -19.22
N ARG A 128 -37.44 -45.75 -18.57
CA ARG A 128 -38.24 -46.39 -17.51
C ARG A 128 -39.03 -47.59 -18.03
N ALA A 129 -39.76 -47.42 -19.12
CA ALA A 129 -40.50 -48.50 -19.77
C ALA A 129 -39.57 -49.64 -20.20
N THR A 130 -38.43 -49.31 -20.81
CA THR A 130 -37.45 -50.29 -21.26
C THR A 130 -36.85 -51.09 -20.10
N GLU A 131 -36.33 -50.44 -19.06
CA GLU A 131 -35.72 -51.12 -17.91
C GLU A 131 -36.75 -51.90 -17.09
N TRP A 132 -37.98 -51.40 -16.98
CA TRP A 132 -39.05 -52.13 -16.31
C TRP A 132 -39.47 -53.39 -17.06
N LEU A 133 -39.80 -53.26 -18.36
CA LEU A 133 -40.33 -54.38 -19.16
C LEU A 133 -39.26 -55.44 -19.45
N THR A 134 -37.99 -55.05 -19.59
CA THR A 134 -36.91 -55.97 -19.98
C THR A 134 -36.05 -56.44 -18.81
N ASN A 135 -35.88 -55.64 -17.77
CA ASN A 135 -35.00 -55.94 -16.64
C ASN A 135 -35.72 -55.99 -15.28
N ARG A 136 -37.02 -55.64 -15.23
CA ARG A 136 -37.83 -55.53 -14.00
C ARG A 136 -37.22 -54.57 -12.99
N ARG A 137 -36.54 -53.54 -13.49
CA ARG A 137 -35.89 -52.53 -12.67
C ARG A 137 -36.62 -51.21 -12.89
N TRP A 138 -37.20 -50.68 -11.81
CA TRP A 138 -37.75 -49.34 -11.82
C TRP A 138 -36.62 -48.33 -11.63
N LEU A 139 -36.61 -47.27 -12.45
CA LEU A 139 -35.60 -46.21 -12.38
C LEU A 139 -36.18 -45.02 -11.59
N GLU A 140 -36.30 -45.16 -10.27
CA GLU A 140 -36.44 -44.02 -9.36
C GLU A 140 -35.43 -44.15 -8.23
N HIS A 141 -34.70 -43.05 -8.00
CA HIS A 141 -33.59 -42.86 -7.06
C HIS A 141 -32.28 -43.65 -7.32
N PRO A 142 -31.10 -43.04 -7.04
CA PRO A 142 -29.79 -43.68 -7.19
C PRO A 142 -29.71 -44.92 -6.29
N PRO A 143 -28.92 -45.96 -6.65
CA PRO A 143 -28.84 -47.15 -5.83
C PRO A 143 -28.14 -46.81 -4.51
N ILE A 144 -28.90 -46.52 -3.47
CA ILE A 144 -28.48 -46.92 -2.13
C ILE A 144 -28.37 -48.44 -2.25
N ARG A 145 -27.14 -48.96 -2.09
CA ARG A 145 -26.94 -50.39 -1.86
C ARG A 145 -27.88 -50.79 -0.72
N LEU A 146 -29.00 -51.42 -1.04
CA LEU A 146 -29.68 -52.29 -0.10
C LEU A 146 -28.61 -53.31 0.28
N LYS A 147 -27.99 -53.11 1.44
CA LYS A 147 -27.25 -54.15 2.12
C LYS A 147 -28.16 -55.37 2.06
N GLN A 148 -27.68 -56.45 1.43
CA GLN A 148 -28.24 -57.75 1.72
C GLN A 148 -28.28 -57.83 3.26
N PRO A 149 -29.44 -58.10 3.88
CA PRO A 149 -29.45 -58.30 5.31
C PRO A 149 -28.53 -59.49 5.58
N ASP A 150 -27.52 -59.27 6.42
CA ASP A 150 -26.62 -60.29 6.90
C ASP A 150 -27.46 -61.50 7.34
N ARG A 151 -27.14 -62.67 6.80
CA ARG A 151 -27.87 -63.93 7.02
C ARG A 151 -27.71 -64.49 8.45
N LYS A 152 -27.39 -63.65 9.44
CA LYS A 152 -27.12 -64.05 10.82
C LYS A 152 -27.64 -63.00 11.80
N ALA A 153 -28.95 -63.03 12.06
CA ALA A 153 -29.58 -62.81 13.37
C ALA A 153 -31.04 -62.37 13.19
N ALA A 154 -31.92 -63.30 12.88
CA ALA A 154 -33.33 -63.16 13.23
C ALA A 154 -33.93 -64.57 13.39
N ALA A 155 -34.42 -64.83 14.59
CA ALA A 155 -35.22 -65.99 14.96
C ALA A 155 -36.54 -66.04 14.17
N PRO A 156 -37.19 -67.21 14.04
CA PRO A 156 -38.35 -67.39 13.18
C PRO A 156 -39.61 -66.79 13.80
N GLY A 157 -40.39 -66.06 12.99
CA GLY A 157 -41.77 -65.71 13.33
C GLY A 157 -42.05 -64.22 13.48
N LYS A 158 -41.93 -63.45 12.39
CA LYS A 158 -42.78 -62.30 12.07
C LYS A 158 -42.48 -61.87 10.64
N ASN A 159 -43.41 -62.15 9.73
CA ASN A 159 -43.38 -61.60 8.38
C ASN A 159 -43.63 -60.10 8.50
N ILE A 160 -42.67 -59.30 8.03
CA ILE A 160 -42.81 -57.85 7.92
C ILE A 160 -43.29 -57.59 6.50
N ASP A 161 -44.47 -57.01 6.43
CA ASP A 161 -45.18 -56.59 5.24
C ASP A 161 -44.50 -55.40 4.53
N GLU A 162 -44.73 -55.38 3.21
CA GLU A 162 -44.97 -54.19 2.39
C GLU A 162 -43.86 -53.13 2.24
N ALA A 163 -42.95 -53.41 1.29
CA ALA A 163 -42.32 -52.39 0.45
C ALA A 163 -42.47 -52.79 -1.04
N SER A 164 -43.53 -52.26 -1.67
CA SER A 164 -43.78 -52.07 -3.12
C SER A 164 -43.30 -53.14 -4.11
N ALA A 165 -44.04 -54.25 -4.19
CA ALA A 165 -44.04 -55.12 -5.36
C ALA A 165 -44.95 -54.52 -6.45
N LEU A 166 -44.39 -53.71 -7.35
CA LEU A 166 -45.09 -53.34 -8.59
C LEU A 166 -45.44 -54.62 -9.38
N PRO A 167 -46.65 -54.73 -9.96
CA PRO A 167 -47.05 -55.93 -10.70
C PRO A 167 -46.08 -56.18 -11.86
N THR A 168 -45.70 -57.44 -12.10
CA THR A 168 -44.87 -57.82 -13.25
C THR A 168 -45.68 -57.63 -14.52
N ILE A 169 -45.55 -56.44 -15.13
CA ILE A 169 -46.24 -56.08 -16.37
C ILE A 169 -45.39 -56.56 -17.55
N ARG A 170 -46.00 -57.35 -18.44
CA ARG A 170 -45.42 -57.76 -19.73
C ARG A 170 -46.45 -57.48 -20.81
N LEU A 171 -45.97 -57.04 -21.96
CA LEU A 171 -46.83 -56.76 -23.11
C LEU A 171 -47.39 -58.06 -23.70
N SER A 172 -48.62 -58.02 -24.17
CA SER A 172 -49.26 -59.17 -24.83
C SER A 172 -48.65 -59.43 -26.21
N ARG A 173 -48.02 -60.61 -26.42
CA ARG A 173 -47.49 -61.00 -27.75
C ARG A 173 -48.58 -61.06 -28.82
N PRO A 174 -49.77 -61.66 -28.59
CA PRO A 174 -50.85 -61.66 -29.57
C PRO A 174 -51.20 -60.25 -30.08
N ILE A 175 -51.34 -59.28 -29.17
CA ILE A 175 -51.72 -57.91 -29.50
C ILE A 175 -50.60 -57.18 -30.26
N LEU A 176 -49.34 -57.38 -29.87
CA LEU A 176 -48.19 -56.82 -30.58
C LEU A 176 -48.06 -57.35 -32.00
N VAL A 177 -48.25 -58.66 -32.21
CA VAL A 177 -48.17 -59.29 -33.53
C VAL A 177 -49.37 -58.90 -34.39
N GLU A 178 -50.56 -58.79 -33.81
CA GLU A 178 -51.78 -58.36 -34.51
C GLU A 178 -51.67 -56.91 -35.02
N ARG A 179 -51.17 -55.99 -34.17
CA ARG A 179 -51.11 -54.56 -34.52
C ARG A 179 -49.89 -54.16 -35.36
N TYR A 180 -48.73 -54.80 -35.15
CA TYR A 180 -47.44 -54.37 -35.73
C TYR A 180 -46.71 -55.44 -36.55
N GLY A 181 -47.26 -56.66 -36.63
CA GLY A 181 -46.60 -57.80 -37.28
C GLY A 181 -45.45 -58.39 -36.45
N GLU A 182 -44.89 -59.52 -36.89
CA GLU A 182 -43.89 -60.26 -36.11
C GLU A 182 -42.53 -59.56 -36.02
N ALA A 183 -42.23 -58.64 -36.95
CA ALA A 183 -40.98 -57.87 -36.98
C ALA A 183 -40.80 -56.96 -35.74
N VAL A 184 -41.88 -56.48 -35.13
CA VAL A 184 -41.82 -55.61 -33.94
C VAL A 184 -41.15 -56.30 -32.75
N LEU A 185 -41.32 -57.63 -32.64
CA LEU A 185 -40.76 -58.42 -31.53
C LEU A 185 -39.22 -58.48 -31.59
N ALA A 186 -38.65 -58.33 -32.78
CA ALA A 186 -37.20 -58.24 -32.99
C ALA A 186 -36.65 -56.82 -32.80
N ALA A 187 -37.47 -55.79 -33.05
CA ALA A 187 -37.12 -54.38 -32.89
C ALA A 187 -37.16 -53.90 -31.43
N LEU A 188 -37.95 -54.54 -30.57
CA LEU A 188 -38.01 -54.20 -29.15
C LEU A 188 -36.69 -54.53 -28.42
N PRO A 189 -36.30 -53.70 -27.43
CA PRO A 189 -35.07 -53.89 -26.68
C PRO A 189 -35.11 -55.22 -25.90
N ARG A 190 -33.96 -55.88 -25.82
CA ARG A 190 -33.78 -57.15 -25.09
C ARG A 190 -32.92 -56.92 -23.85
N GLY A 191 -33.42 -57.35 -22.70
CA GLY A 191 -32.72 -57.34 -21.42
C GLY A 191 -32.59 -58.75 -20.83
N ARG A 192 -32.62 -58.84 -19.50
CA ARG A 192 -32.65 -60.13 -18.77
C ARG A 192 -33.92 -60.93 -19.06
N PHE A 193 -35.00 -60.23 -19.43
CA PHE A 193 -36.30 -60.78 -19.80
C PHE A 193 -36.78 -60.13 -21.10
N THR A 194 -37.71 -60.79 -21.80
CA THR A 194 -38.38 -60.20 -22.96
C THR A 194 -39.51 -59.27 -22.48
N ALA A 195 -39.64 -58.10 -23.13
CA ALA A 195 -40.66 -57.09 -22.83
C ALA A 195 -42.11 -57.61 -22.98
N TYR A 196 -42.30 -58.69 -23.75
CA TYR A 196 -43.59 -59.33 -23.98
C TYR A 196 -43.64 -60.75 -23.39
N ALA A 197 -44.84 -61.24 -23.07
CA ALA A 197 -45.11 -62.61 -22.63
C ALA A 197 -45.71 -63.48 -23.75
N ALA A 198 -45.40 -64.78 -23.75
CA ALA A 198 -45.87 -65.72 -24.78
C ALA A 198 -47.37 -66.06 -24.64
N THR A 199 -47.87 -66.11 -23.39
CA THR A 199 -49.27 -66.34 -23.04
C THR A 199 -49.65 -65.39 -21.90
N GLY A 200 -50.79 -64.71 -22.03
CA GLY A 200 -51.15 -63.57 -21.17
C GLY A 200 -50.30 -62.32 -21.44
N GLY A 201 -50.65 -61.20 -20.80
CA GLY A 201 -49.98 -59.91 -20.97
C GLY A 201 -50.98 -58.74 -21.02
N VAL A 202 -50.49 -57.54 -20.76
CA VAL A 202 -51.26 -56.30 -20.75
C VAL A 202 -51.27 -55.69 -22.16
N ASP A 203 -52.35 -54.99 -22.52
CA ASP A 203 -52.42 -54.25 -23.78
C ASP A 203 -51.36 -53.13 -23.80
N PRO A 204 -50.62 -52.91 -24.89
CA PRO A 204 -49.68 -51.81 -25.00
C PRO A 204 -50.25 -50.43 -24.63
N ASP A 205 -51.53 -50.15 -24.91
CA ASP A 205 -52.18 -48.89 -24.55
C ASP A 205 -52.39 -48.75 -23.03
N GLU A 206 -52.74 -49.85 -22.35
CA GLU A 206 -52.87 -49.87 -20.89
C GLU A 206 -51.50 -49.72 -20.21
N ALA A 207 -50.46 -50.33 -20.79
CA ALA A 207 -49.10 -50.21 -20.30
C ALA A 207 -48.51 -48.81 -20.53
N ALA A 208 -48.85 -48.14 -21.64
CA ALA A 208 -48.37 -46.79 -21.98
C ALA A 208 -48.71 -45.75 -20.92
N GLY A 209 -49.94 -45.78 -20.39
CA GLY A 209 -50.39 -44.87 -19.34
C GLY A 209 -49.56 -44.96 -18.05
N LEU A 210 -48.97 -46.12 -17.75
CA LEU A 210 -48.14 -46.32 -16.56
C LEU A 210 -46.75 -45.68 -16.66
N PHE A 211 -46.23 -45.50 -17.88
CA PHE A 211 -44.92 -44.90 -18.11
C PHE A 211 -45.01 -43.44 -18.57
N GLY A 212 -46.23 -42.90 -18.72
CA GLY A 212 -46.48 -41.51 -19.13
C GLY A 212 -46.46 -41.29 -20.64
N PHE A 213 -46.71 -42.33 -21.44
CA PHE A 213 -46.95 -42.21 -22.88
C PHE A 213 -48.44 -41.95 -23.16
N SER A 214 -48.72 -41.24 -24.25
CA SER A 214 -50.10 -40.93 -24.66
C SER A 214 -50.82 -42.12 -25.32
N SER A 215 -50.07 -43.10 -25.84
CA SER A 215 -50.58 -44.33 -26.45
C SER A 215 -49.56 -45.46 -26.42
N GLY A 216 -50.04 -46.70 -26.58
CA GLY A 216 -49.21 -47.88 -26.76
C GLY A 216 -48.32 -47.79 -28.00
N ASP A 217 -48.82 -47.18 -29.08
CA ASP A 217 -48.06 -46.97 -30.30
C ASP A 217 -46.83 -46.08 -30.09
N GLU A 218 -47.02 -44.94 -29.43
CA GLU A 218 -45.93 -44.02 -29.07
C GLU A 218 -44.86 -44.73 -28.23
N MET A 219 -45.28 -45.51 -27.23
CA MET A 219 -44.36 -46.27 -26.37
C MET A 219 -43.55 -47.30 -27.16
N ILE A 220 -44.20 -48.08 -28.03
CA ILE A 220 -43.53 -49.13 -28.82
C ILE A 220 -42.56 -48.54 -29.84
N GLN A 221 -42.94 -47.46 -30.52
CA GLN A 221 -42.04 -46.75 -31.44
C GLN A 221 -40.84 -46.15 -30.71
N ALA A 222 -41.08 -45.50 -29.56
CA ALA A 222 -40.01 -44.95 -28.72
C ALA A 222 -39.05 -46.03 -28.25
N MET A 223 -39.56 -47.18 -27.78
CA MET A 223 -38.74 -48.32 -27.36
C MET A 223 -37.97 -48.97 -28.52
N ALA A 224 -38.53 -49.02 -29.73
CA ALA A 224 -37.87 -49.61 -30.89
C ALA A 224 -36.68 -48.77 -31.40
N LEU A 225 -36.73 -47.44 -31.23
CA LEU A 225 -35.69 -46.51 -31.68
C LEU A 225 -34.72 -46.07 -30.57
N VAL A 226 -34.96 -46.48 -29.32
CA VAL A 226 -34.18 -46.00 -28.18
C VAL A 226 -32.70 -46.45 -28.27
N PRO A 227 -31.73 -45.53 -28.19
CA PRO A 227 -30.34 -45.89 -28.04
C PRO A 227 -30.08 -46.61 -26.72
N LYS A 228 -28.93 -47.30 -26.59
CA LYS A 228 -28.52 -47.91 -25.32
C LYS A 228 -28.38 -46.85 -24.24
N ARG A 229 -28.95 -47.11 -23.05
CA ARG A 229 -28.97 -46.19 -21.90
C ARG A 229 -27.58 -45.66 -21.56
N GLU A 230 -26.59 -46.54 -21.49
CA GLU A 230 -25.21 -46.19 -21.13
C GLU A 230 -24.57 -45.22 -22.15
N ALA A 231 -24.88 -45.39 -23.44
CA ALA A 231 -24.35 -44.52 -24.49
C ALA A 231 -24.98 -43.12 -24.45
N THR A 232 -26.29 -43.04 -24.16
CA THR A 232 -27.00 -41.76 -24.03
C THR A 232 -26.54 -40.99 -22.79
N ILE A 233 -26.32 -41.67 -21.66
CA ILE A 233 -25.76 -41.06 -20.44
C ILE A 233 -24.36 -40.51 -20.74
N ALA A 234 -23.50 -41.28 -21.41
CA ALA A 234 -22.16 -40.83 -21.76
C ALA A 234 -22.16 -39.60 -22.69
N LEU A 235 -23.11 -39.55 -23.65
CA LEU A 235 -23.26 -38.41 -24.57
C LEU A 235 -23.72 -37.15 -23.83
N GLU A 236 -24.73 -37.25 -22.97
CA GLU A 236 -25.24 -36.12 -22.19
C GLU A 236 -24.23 -35.65 -21.13
N ALA A 237 -23.49 -36.58 -20.50
CA ALA A 237 -22.39 -36.25 -19.60
C ALA A 237 -21.28 -35.49 -20.34
N LYS A 238 -20.91 -35.92 -21.55
CA LYS A 238 -19.95 -35.20 -22.39
C LYS A 238 -20.45 -33.79 -22.76
N ARG A 239 -21.74 -33.64 -23.07
CA ARG A 239 -22.36 -32.35 -23.35
C ARG A 239 -22.28 -31.40 -22.14
N LEU A 240 -22.62 -31.88 -20.94
CA LEU A 240 -22.51 -31.10 -19.70
C LEU A 240 -21.07 -30.68 -19.40
N MET A 241 -20.10 -31.56 -19.68
CA MET A 241 -18.68 -31.21 -19.53
C MET A 241 -18.24 -30.12 -20.51
N VAL A 242 -18.69 -30.18 -21.77
CA VAL A 242 -18.41 -29.11 -22.76
C VAL A 242 -19.08 -27.79 -22.34
N GLU A 243 -20.30 -27.83 -21.83
CA GLU A 243 -21.03 -26.65 -21.33
C GLU A 243 -20.30 -25.98 -20.14
N ARG A 244 -19.70 -26.78 -19.24
CA ARG A 244 -18.98 -26.27 -18.06
C ARG A 244 -17.56 -25.78 -18.35
N ARG A 245 -16.84 -26.48 -19.23
CA ARG A 245 -15.38 -26.29 -19.41
C ARG A 245 -15.02 -25.60 -20.73
N GLY A 246 -15.94 -25.60 -21.71
CA GLY A 246 -15.68 -25.16 -23.08
C GLY A 246 -14.74 -26.10 -23.84
N ASP A 247 -14.99 -26.29 -25.14
CA ASP A 247 -14.10 -27.02 -26.04
C ASP A 247 -14.06 -26.28 -27.38
N PRO A 248 -12.94 -25.59 -27.71
CA PRO A 248 -12.86 -24.76 -28.91
C PRO A 248 -13.16 -25.49 -30.22
N LEU A 249 -12.97 -26.82 -30.24
CA LEU A 249 -13.28 -27.64 -31.40
C LEU A 249 -14.80 -27.77 -31.66
N VAL A 250 -15.62 -27.63 -30.63
CA VAL A 250 -17.06 -27.94 -30.65
C VAL A 250 -17.92 -26.70 -30.40
N ASP A 251 -17.46 -25.76 -29.57
CA ASP A 251 -18.24 -24.58 -29.14
C ASP A 251 -18.21 -23.41 -30.13
N GLY A 252 -17.44 -23.50 -31.22
CA GLY A 252 -17.35 -22.47 -32.25
C GLY A 252 -16.36 -21.34 -31.96
N THR A 253 -15.62 -21.39 -30.85
CA THR A 253 -14.65 -20.34 -30.45
C THR A 253 -13.29 -20.45 -31.13
N LEU A 254 -13.02 -21.53 -31.87
CA LEU A 254 -11.73 -21.77 -32.55
C LEU A 254 -11.23 -20.59 -33.42
N PRO A 255 -12.06 -19.96 -34.29
CA PRO A 255 -11.61 -18.83 -35.11
C PRO A 255 -11.14 -17.63 -34.26
N GLU A 256 -11.84 -17.33 -33.16
CA GLU A 256 -11.51 -16.24 -32.25
C GLU A 256 -10.22 -16.54 -31.49
N LYS A 257 -10.06 -17.76 -30.98
CA LYS A 257 -8.82 -18.20 -30.33
C LYS A 257 -7.62 -18.19 -31.29
N ALA A 258 -7.83 -18.54 -32.56
CA ALA A 258 -6.78 -18.49 -33.57
C ALA A 258 -6.36 -17.05 -33.90
N LEU A 259 -7.31 -16.10 -33.95
CA LEU A 259 -7.01 -14.67 -34.05
C LEU A 259 -6.22 -14.20 -32.83
N ALA A 260 -6.68 -14.47 -31.61
CA ALA A 260 -5.95 -14.09 -30.39
C ALA A 260 -4.54 -14.71 -30.31
N ALA A 261 -4.33 -15.88 -30.91
CA ALA A 261 -3.01 -16.52 -30.95
C ALA A 261 -2.02 -15.80 -31.89
N ILE A 262 -2.47 -15.25 -33.02
CA ILE A 262 -1.58 -14.51 -33.94
C ILE A 262 -1.29 -13.07 -33.46
N HIS A 263 -2.18 -12.47 -32.66
CA HIS A 263 -1.98 -11.14 -32.04
C HIS A 263 -1.15 -11.24 -30.75
N GLY A 264 -0.07 -12.03 -30.78
CA GLY A 264 0.85 -12.22 -29.66
C GLY A 264 2.03 -11.23 -29.64
N ASN A 265 2.76 -11.19 -28.52
CA ASN A 265 3.86 -10.26 -28.32
C ASN A 265 4.97 -10.38 -29.38
N ARG A 266 5.34 -11.61 -29.80
CA ARG A 266 6.37 -11.75 -30.85
C ARG A 266 5.91 -11.27 -32.22
N MET A 267 4.60 -11.29 -32.50
CA MET A 267 4.08 -10.71 -33.74
C MET A 267 4.28 -9.19 -33.72
N ALA A 268 3.96 -8.54 -32.60
CA ALA A 268 4.22 -7.12 -32.40
C ALA A 268 5.73 -6.79 -32.48
N GLU A 269 6.60 -7.59 -31.85
CA GLU A 269 8.06 -7.42 -31.92
C GLU A 269 8.61 -7.58 -33.34
N TRP A 270 8.06 -8.53 -34.11
CA TRP A 270 8.45 -8.73 -35.50
C TRP A 270 8.02 -7.54 -36.38
N LEU A 271 6.76 -7.09 -36.26
CA LEU A 271 6.27 -5.91 -36.98
C LEU A 271 7.07 -4.65 -36.61
N ALA A 272 7.43 -4.48 -35.34
CA ALA A 272 8.28 -3.37 -34.88
C ALA A 272 9.72 -3.47 -35.44
N ALA A 273 10.29 -4.68 -35.53
CA ALA A 273 11.59 -4.89 -36.15
C ALA A 273 11.56 -4.58 -37.66
N GLU A 274 10.46 -4.92 -38.34
CA GLU A 274 10.26 -4.60 -39.75
C GLU A 274 10.09 -3.10 -39.97
N LEU A 275 9.31 -2.43 -39.11
CA LEU A 275 9.19 -0.98 -39.12
C LEU A 275 10.56 -0.31 -38.93
N LYS A 276 11.39 -0.83 -38.01
CA LYS A 276 12.74 -0.31 -37.79
C LYS A 276 13.65 -0.49 -39.01
N ALA A 277 13.54 -1.61 -39.72
CA ALA A 277 14.30 -1.84 -40.95
C ALA A 277 13.88 -0.87 -42.07
N LEU A 278 12.58 -0.53 -42.15
CA LEU A 278 12.03 0.40 -43.15
C LEU A 278 12.31 1.87 -42.82
N ALA A 279 12.33 2.24 -41.53
CA ALA A 279 12.47 3.61 -41.04
C ALA A 279 13.77 4.31 -41.51
N GLY A 280 14.88 3.57 -41.58
CA GLY A 280 16.16 4.12 -42.05
C GLY A 280 16.12 4.60 -43.51
N ALA A 281 15.35 3.93 -44.36
CA ALA A 281 15.15 4.33 -45.76
C ALA A 281 14.04 5.38 -45.96
N ALA A 282 13.22 5.63 -44.93
CA ALA A 282 12.13 6.60 -44.93
C ALA A 282 12.49 7.93 -44.25
N GLY A 283 13.72 8.07 -43.71
CA GLY A 283 14.19 9.26 -43.01
C GLY A 283 13.64 9.43 -41.59
N GLU A 284 13.18 8.36 -40.95
CA GLU A 284 12.61 8.40 -39.60
C GLU A 284 13.65 8.04 -38.54
N ALA A 285 13.93 8.98 -37.63
CA ALA A 285 14.97 8.83 -36.61
C ALA A 285 14.59 7.85 -35.48
N GLN A 286 13.29 7.70 -35.16
CA GLN A 286 12.79 6.85 -34.08
C GLN A 286 11.48 6.13 -34.47
N PRO A 287 11.55 4.87 -34.93
CA PRO A 287 10.37 4.07 -35.24
C PRO A 287 9.66 3.57 -33.96
N VAL A 288 8.34 3.37 -34.07
CA VAL A 288 7.50 2.86 -32.96
C VAL A 288 7.94 1.44 -32.56
N THR A 289 8.11 1.22 -31.26
CA THR A 289 8.42 -0.10 -30.68
C THR A 289 7.15 -0.89 -30.38
N ALA A 290 7.27 -2.20 -30.15
CA ALA A 290 6.12 -3.01 -29.72
C ALA A 290 5.53 -2.53 -28.39
N GLU A 291 6.39 -2.14 -27.44
CA GLU A 291 5.98 -1.54 -26.16
C GLU A 291 5.28 -0.21 -26.36
N GLY A 292 5.84 0.69 -27.18
CA GLY A 292 5.21 1.98 -27.48
C GLY A 292 3.88 1.85 -28.24
N ALA A 293 3.70 0.80 -29.04
CA ALA A 293 2.40 0.50 -29.65
C ALA A 293 1.37 0.00 -28.62
N ALA A 294 1.79 -0.80 -27.64
CA ALA A 294 0.94 -1.23 -26.54
C ALA A 294 0.56 -0.06 -25.61
N ASP A 295 1.51 0.83 -25.29
CA ASP A 295 1.25 2.08 -24.55
C ASP A 295 0.25 2.96 -25.29
N PHE A 296 0.44 3.11 -26.61
CA PHE A 296 -0.49 3.85 -27.46
C PHE A 296 -1.89 3.24 -27.40
N ALA A 297 -2.02 1.91 -27.48
CA ALA A 297 -3.32 1.24 -27.44
C ALA A 297 -4.04 1.45 -26.10
N ARG A 298 -3.33 1.29 -24.97
CA ARG A 298 -3.85 1.57 -23.63
C ARG A 298 -4.36 3.00 -23.51
N ASN A 299 -3.54 3.97 -23.89
CA ASN A 299 -3.89 5.39 -23.79
C ASN A 299 -5.00 5.80 -24.78
N ALA A 300 -5.09 5.15 -25.95
CA ALA A 300 -6.16 5.42 -26.90
C ALA A 300 -7.52 4.89 -26.41
N LEU A 301 -7.54 3.73 -25.72
CA LEU A 301 -8.77 3.09 -25.29
C LEU A 301 -9.21 3.49 -23.87
N VAL A 302 -8.32 4.01 -23.00
CA VAL A 302 -8.62 4.31 -21.58
C VAL A 302 -9.83 5.25 -21.38
N ASP A 303 -9.94 6.27 -22.24
CA ASP A 303 -11.03 7.26 -22.20
C ASP A 303 -12.21 6.90 -23.10
N THR A 304 -12.11 5.78 -23.82
CA THR A 304 -13.15 5.32 -24.75
C THR A 304 -14.27 4.62 -23.98
N PRO A 305 -15.56 4.89 -24.29
CA PRO A 305 -16.67 4.18 -23.68
C PRO A 305 -16.55 2.67 -23.85
N VAL A 306 -16.85 1.88 -22.81
CA VAL A 306 -16.70 0.42 -22.82
C VAL A 306 -17.30 -0.24 -24.05
N ARG A 307 -18.53 0.15 -24.44
CA ARG A 307 -19.20 -0.39 -25.63
C ARG A 307 -18.39 -0.26 -26.94
N ASN A 308 -17.55 0.77 -27.04
CA ASN A 308 -16.70 1.04 -28.19
C ASN A 308 -15.31 0.43 -27.99
N ALA A 309 -14.78 0.45 -26.75
CA ALA A 309 -13.45 -0.06 -26.43
C ALA A 309 -13.35 -1.58 -26.63
N ILE A 310 -14.45 -2.32 -26.44
CA ILE A 310 -14.51 -3.77 -26.71
C ILE A 310 -14.71 -4.13 -28.19
N ASP A 311 -14.87 -3.14 -29.09
CA ASP A 311 -15.07 -3.41 -30.53
C ASP A 311 -13.73 -3.79 -31.20
N ALA A 312 -13.23 -4.97 -30.86
CA ALA A 312 -12.02 -5.53 -31.46
C ALA A 312 -12.17 -5.71 -32.98
N ARG A 313 -13.39 -5.93 -33.49
CA ARG A 313 -13.62 -6.13 -34.93
C ARG A 313 -13.24 -4.90 -35.75
N HIS A 314 -13.49 -3.70 -35.22
CA HIS A 314 -13.08 -2.46 -35.87
C HIS A 314 -11.57 -2.40 -36.10
N HIS A 315 -10.79 -2.73 -35.06
CA HIS A 315 -9.33 -2.73 -35.12
C HIS A 315 -8.76 -3.84 -36.01
N LEU A 316 -9.38 -5.02 -35.99
CA LEU A 316 -8.99 -6.12 -36.88
C LEU A 316 -9.18 -5.76 -38.36
N VAL A 317 -10.29 -5.11 -38.72
CA VAL A 317 -10.53 -4.65 -40.10
C VAL A 317 -9.54 -3.57 -40.50
N ALA A 318 -9.19 -2.66 -39.60
CA ALA A 318 -8.18 -1.62 -39.84
C ALA A 318 -6.77 -2.21 -40.02
N GLU A 319 -6.40 -3.20 -39.21
CA GLU A 319 -5.15 -3.96 -39.36
C GLU A 319 -5.09 -4.65 -40.71
N ARG A 320 -6.14 -5.39 -41.07
CA ARG A 320 -6.23 -6.11 -42.34
C ARG A 320 -6.01 -5.19 -43.53
N ARG A 321 -6.69 -4.02 -43.54
CA ARG A 321 -6.53 -3.02 -44.60
C ARG A 321 -5.10 -2.52 -44.70
N ALA A 322 -4.45 -2.28 -43.56
CA ALA A 322 -3.05 -1.85 -43.52
C ALA A 322 -2.11 -2.93 -44.05
N GLY A 323 -2.33 -4.20 -43.67
CA GLY A 323 -1.57 -5.35 -44.17
C GLY A 323 -1.74 -5.58 -45.68
N GLU A 324 -2.97 -5.52 -46.20
CA GLU A 324 -3.25 -5.61 -47.64
C GLU A 324 -2.60 -4.45 -48.42
N GLU A 325 -2.56 -3.25 -47.84
CA GLU A 325 -1.87 -2.10 -48.42
C GLU A 325 -0.35 -2.32 -48.50
N VAL A 326 0.27 -2.86 -47.44
CA VAL A 326 1.68 -3.26 -47.46
C VAL A 326 1.94 -4.28 -48.55
N ALA A 327 1.08 -5.31 -48.67
CA ALA A 327 1.21 -6.34 -49.69
C ALA A 327 1.19 -5.76 -51.10
N ARG A 328 0.22 -4.89 -51.37
CA ARG A 328 0.04 -4.24 -52.68
C ARG A 328 1.25 -3.36 -53.03
N LEU A 329 1.74 -2.58 -52.08
CA LEU A 329 2.88 -1.68 -52.27
C LEU A 329 4.21 -2.44 -52.40
N ALA A 330 4.38 -3.55 -51.69
CA ALA A 330 5.55 -4.40 -51.83
C ALA A 330 5.55 -5.14 -53.19
N ALA A 331 4.37 -5.55 -53.67
CA ALA A 331 4.22 -6.26 -54.94
C ALA A 331 4.39 -5.35 -56.18
N SER A 332 4.19 -4.04 -56.07
CA SER A 332 4.33 -3.13 -57.22
C SER A 332 5.79 -2.95 -57.68
N GLY A 333 6.78 -3.33 -56.86
CA GLY A 333 8.20 -3.29 -57.22
C GLY A 333 8.74 -1.89 -57.53
N GLU A 334 8.03 -0.84 -57.11
CA GLU A 334 8.45 0.55 -57.33
C GLU A 334 9.58 0.95 -56.35
N ASP A 335 10.78 1.14 -56.89
CA ASP A 335 11.96 1.56 -56.12
C ASP A 335 12.07 3.08 -56.00
N GLY A 336 12.07 3.60 -54.76
CA GLY A 336 12.26 5.02 -54.46
C GLY A 336 11.94 5.37 -53.00
N GLU A 337 12.29 6.58 -52.57
CA GLU A 337 12.07 7.05 -51.19
C GLU A 337 10.56 7.23 -50.88
N GLY A 338 9.77 7.67 -51.86
CA GLY A 338 8.31 7.85 -51.73
C GLY A 338 7.53 6.55 -51.47
N PRO A 339 7.67 5.50 -52.30
CA PRO A 339 7.04 4.20 -52.05
C PRO A 339 7.47 3.54 -50.74
N LYS A 340 8.75 3.60 -50.37
CA LYS A 340 9.27 3.03 -49.11
C LYS A 340 8.66 3.71 -47.88
N LYS A 341 8.49 5.03 -47.92
CA LYS A 341 7.78 5.78 -46.87
C LYS A 341 6.33 5.31 -46.71
N LYS A 342 5.60 5.10 -47.82
CA LYS A 342 4.21 4.58 -47.77
C LYS A 342 4.13 3.19 -47.16
N ILE A 343 5.09 2.31 -47.48
CA ILE A 343 5.18 0.96 -46.87
C ILE A 343 5.46 1.08 -45.36
N CYS A 344 6.38 1.97 -44.96
CA CYS A 344 6.68 2.25 -43.56
C CYS A 344 5.42 2.74 -42.80
N ASP A 345 4.69 3.70 -43.36
CA ASP A 345 3.45 4.24 -42.78
C ASP A 345 2.33 3.20 -42.70
N ALA A 346 2.19 2.33 -43.72
CA ALA A 346 1.23 1.24 -43.70
C ALA A 346 1.60 0.18 -42.64
N ARG A 347 2.88 -0.19 -42.52
CA ARG A 347 3.35 -1.14 -41.50
C ARG A 347 3.22 -0.57 -40.08
N ARG A 348 3.45 0.73 -39.88
CA ARG A 348 3.16 1.43 -38.61
C ARG A 348 1.68 1.31 -38.26
N ARG A 349 0.77 1.63 -39.19
CA ARG A 349 -0.68 1.49 -38.98
C ARG A 349 -1.06 0.06 -38.63
N GLN A 350 -0.44 -0.94 -39.27
CA GLN A 350 -0.69 -2.34 -38.95
C GLN A 350 -0.28 -2.67 -37.50
N LEU A 351 0.93 -2.30 -37.06
CA LEU A 351 1.40 -2.52 -35.70
C LEU A 351 0.49 -1.85 -34.65
N LEU A 352 0.06 -0.61 -34.89
CA LEU A 352 -0.83 0.11 -33.97
C LEU A 352 -2.22 -0.57 -33.88
N ASN A 353 -2.78 -1.01 -35.00
CA ASN A 353 -4.07 -1.71 -34.99
C ASN A 353 -3.99 -3.11 -34.38
N LEU A 354 -2.87 -3.82 -34.54
CA LEU A 354 -2.61 -5.08 -33.84
C LEU A 354 -2.63 -4.87 -32.31
N ALA A 355 -1.96 -3.82 -31.83
CA ALA A 355 -1.95 -3.48 -30.41
C ALA A 355 -3.34 -3.06 -29.90
N LEU A 356 -4.09 -2.27 -30.68
CA LEU A 356 -5.47 -1.89 -30.35
C LEU A 356 -6.41 -3.10 -30.31
N TYR A 357 -6.25 -4.06 -31.23
CA TYR A 357 -7.02 -5.31 -31.22
C TYR A 357 -6.73 -6.13 -29.95
N ALA A 358 -5.45 -6.30 -29.62
CA ALA A 358 -5.03 -7.05 -28.44
C ALA A 358 -5.55 -6.39 -27.13
N GLU A 359 -5.47 -5.06 -27.03
CA GLU A 359 -5.99 -4.32 -25.89
C GLU A 359 -7.53 -4.40 -25.80
N ALA A 360 -8.24 -4.29 -26.93
CA ALA A 360 -9.71 -4.42 -26.96
C ALA A 360 -10.19 -5.80 -26.47
N LEU A 361 -9.46 -6.88 -26.82
CA LEU A 361 -9.73 -8.21 -26.27
C LEU A 361 -9.45 -8.27 -24.76
N GLY A 362 -8.33 -7.70 -24.30
CA GLY A 362 -8.02 -7.62 -22.88
C GLY A 362 -9.11 -6.87 -22.08
N ILE A 363 -9.62 -5.77 -22.62
CA ILE A 363 -10.73 -5.01 -22.03
C ILE A 363 -12.03 -5.85 -22.00
N ALA A 364 -12.28 -6.68 -23.01
CA ALA A 364 -13.45 -7.56 -23.03
C ALA A 364 -13.36 -8.65 -21.93
N ASP A 365 -12.19 -9.26 -21.75
CA ASP A 365 -11.95 -10.26 -20.69
C ASP A 365 -12.08 -9.63 -19.28
N GLU A 366 -11.57 -8.42 -19.10
CA GLU A 366 -11.73 -7.65 -17.85
C GLU A 366 -13.20 -7.29 -17.59
N LEU A 367 -13.96 -6.96 -18.63
CA LEU A 367 -15.39 -6.68 -18.52
C LEU A 367 -16.18 -7.93 -18.10
N GLU A 368 -15.87 -9.09 -18.68
CA GLU A 368 -16.50 -10.35 -18.28
C GLU A 368 -16.22 -10.65 -16.80
N THR A 369 -14.96 -10.51 -16.37
CA THR A 369 -14.56 -10.66 -14.96
C THR A 369 -15.33 -9.70 -14.05
N ALA A 370 -15.48 -8.44 -14.46
CA ALA A 370 -16.25 -7.45 -13.72
C ALA A 370 -17.75 -7.82 -13.65
N GLU A 371 -18.35 -8.31 -14.74
CA GLU A 371 -19.75 -8.73 -14.78
C GLU A 371 -20.00 -9.98 -13.91
N GLU A 372 -19.07 -10.94 -13.88
CA GLU A 372 -19.11 -12.08 -12.98
C GLU A 372 -19.03 -11.67 -11.51
N MET A 373 -18.13 -10.75 -11.19
CA MET A 373 -18.00 -10.18 -9.85
C MET A 373 -19.29 -9.46 -9.43
N VAL A 374 -19.84 -8.62 -10.29
CA VAL A 374 -21.12 -7.94 -10.07
C VAL A 374 -22.23 -8.95 -9.80
N ARG A 375 -22.29 -10.04 -10.59
CA ARG A 375 -23.28 -11.13 -10.40
C ARG A 375 -23.11 -11.83 -9.06
N ARG A 376 -21.87 -12.00 -8.59
CA ARG A 376 -21.56 -12.56 -7.28
C ARG A 376 -22.02 -11.63 -6.14
N LEU A 377 -21.85 -10.32 -6.30
CA LEU A 377 -22.29 -9.32 -5.32
C LEU A 377 -23.81 -9.08 -5.31
N ASP A 378 -24.48 -9.25 -6.45
CA ASP A 378 -25.94 -9.09 -6.58
C ASP A 378 -26.75 -10.35 -6.19
N HIS A 379 -26.12 -11.35 -5.55
CA HIS A 379 -26.82 -12.57 -5.15
C HIS A 379 -27.89 -12.31 -4.07
N PRO A 380 -29.10 -12.91 -4.15
CA PRO A 380 -30.19 -12.66 -3.20
C PRO A 380 -29.93 -13.21 -1.79
N GLU A 381 -29.23 -14.34 -1.67
CA GLU A 381 -28.79 -14.88 -0.38
C GLU A 381 -27.41 -14.31 -0.04
N ARG A 382 -27.40 -13.18 0.70
CA ARG A 382 -26.17 -12.55 1.18
C ARG A 382 -25.89 -12.95 2.63
N PRO A 383 -24.63 -13.15 3.03
CA PRO A 383 -24.29 -13.38 4.42
C PRO A 383 -24.64 -12.15 5.25
N GLU A 384 -25.35 -12.35 6.36
CA GLU A 384 -25.65 -11.31 7.32
C GLU A 384 -24.35 -10.79 7.96
N VAL A 385 -24.18 -9.46 7.94
CA VAL A 385 -23.04 -8.81 8.59
C VAL A 385 -23.31 -8.73 10.09
N THR A 386 -22.90 -9.75 10.81
CA THR A 386 -23.12 -9.87 12.26
C THR A 386 -22.19 -9.00 13.11
N ARG A 387 -21.07 -8.54 12.55
CA ARG A 387 -20.08 -7.71 13.24
C ARG A 387 -19.48 -6.68 12.28
N GLY A 388 -19.13 -5.51 12.80
CA GLY A 388 -18.38 -4.48 12.08
C GLY A 388 -19.28 -3.58 11.24
N VAL A 389 -18.72 -3.02 10.17
CA VAL A 389 -19.42 -2.09 9.29
C VAL A 389 -20.08 -2.88 8.16
N ASP A 390 -21.37 -2.65 7.94
CA ASP A 390 -22.11 -3.21 6.81
C ASP A 390 -21.86 -2.38 5.53
N GLY A 391 -21.31 -3.03 4.51
CA GLY A 391 -21.01 -2.44 3.21
C GLY A 391 -22.03 -2.79 2.12
N TRP A 392 -22.99 -3.69 2.37
CA TRP A 392 -23.98 -4.08 1.37
C TRP A 392 -24.80 -2.90 0.82
N PRO A 393 -25.27 -1.94 1.65
CA PRO A 393 -25.97 -0.77 1.13
C PRO A 393 -25.11 0.10 0.20
N ALA A 394 -23.81 0.19 0.45
CA ALA A 394 -22.89 0.94 -0.39
C ALA A 394 -22.65 0.22 -1.73
N ILE A 395 -22.51 -1.11 -1.71
CA ILE A 395 -22.45 -1.94 -2.91
C ILE A 395 -23.73 -1.75 -3.75
N ASP A 396 -24.91 -1.88 -3.13
CA ASP A 396 -26.19 -1.70 -3.81
C ASP A 396 -26.33 -0.30 -4.44
N ALA A 397 -25.91 0.75 -3.73
CA ALA A 397 -25.91 2.11 -4.28
C ALA A 397 -24.99 2.28 -5.49
N ILE A 398 -23.84 1.62 -5.52
CA ILE A 398 -22.93 1.64 -6.69
C ILE A 398 -23.54 0.85 -7.85
N LEU A 399 -24.08 -0.35 -7.57
CA LEU A 399 -24.72 -1.19 -8.59
C LEU A 399 -25.92 -0.50 -9.26
N ASP A 400 -26.76 0.18 -8.46
CA ASP A 400 -27.90 0.94 -8.96
C ASP A 400 -27.46 2.18 -9.75
N ARG A 401 -26.48 2.93 -9.23
CA ARG A 401 -26.03 4.18 -9.83
C ARG A 401 -25.45 4.01 -11.24
N PHE A 402 -24.72 2.91 -11.48
CA PHE A 402 -24.10 2.60 -12.77
C PHE A 402 -24.89 1.59 -13.61
N GLU A 403 -26.13 1.29 -13.22
CA GLU A 403 -27.05 0.38 -13.92
C GLU A 403 -26.47 -1.03 -14.18
N PHE A 404 -25.69 -1.54 -13.23
CA PHE A 404 -25.24 -2.94 -13.27
C PHE A 404 -26.41 -3.93 -13.09
N ARG A 405 -27.48 -3.49 -12.45
CA ARG A 405 -28.74 -4.22 -12.28
C ARG A 405 -29.94 -3.32 -12.62
N ARG A 406 -31.07 -3.94 -12.99
CA ARG A 406 -32.28 -3.25 -13.47
C ARG A 406 -33.48 -3.30 -12.52
N SER A 407 -33.38 -4.01 -11.40
CA SER A 407 -34.55 -4.42 -10.62
C SER A 407 -34.33 -4.20 -9.13
N GLY A 408 -35.10 -3.27 -8.55
CA GLY A 408 -35.15 -3.02 -7.11
C GLY A 408 -35.68 -1.64 -6.74
N GLU A 409 -35.92 -1.42 -5.44
CA GLU A 409 -36.00 -0.09 -4.86
C GLU A 409 -34.59 0.50 -4.79
N PRO A 410 -34.33 1.70 -5.34
CA PRO A 410 -32.97 2.23 -5.43
C PRO A 410 -32.38 2.45 -4.04
N ALA A 411 -31.16 1.98 -3.84
CA ALA A 411 -30.46 2.19 -2.58
C ALA A 411 -30.26 3.70 -2.28
N PRO A 412 -30.17 4.08 -1.00
CA PRO A 412 -29.96 5.48 -0.62
C PRO A 412 -28.68 6.05 -1.25
N ARG A 413 -28.78 7.21 -1.91
CA ARG A 413 -27.64 7.84 -2.61
C ARG A 413 -26.44 8.12 -1.69
N ASN A 414 -26.71 8.37 -0.41
CA ASN A 414 -25.68 8.65 0.60
C ASN A 414 -25.07 7.37 1.22
N ALA A 415 -25.43 6.16 0.77
CA ALA A 415 -24.96 4.92 1.38
C ALA A 415 -23.43 4.75 1.32
N VAL A 416 -22.80 5.16 0.23
CA VAL A 416 -21.33 5.15 0.09
C VAL A 416 -20.68 6.11 1.10
N ALA A 417 -21.18 7.34 1.20
CA ALA A 417 -20.68 8.31 2.17
C ALA A 417 -20.92 7.87 3.62
N ALA A 418 -22.06 7.21 3.89
CA ALA A 418 -22.37 6.64 5.19
C ALA A 418 -21.41 5.49 5.55
N PHE A 419 -21.08 4.63 4.59
CA PHE A 419 -20.09 3.56 4.76
C PHE A 419 -18.70 4.12 5.08
N VAL A 420 -18.23 5.12 4.32
CA VAL A 420 -16.94 5.79 4.59
C VAL A 420 -16.93 6.36 6.00
N LYS A 421 -17.98 7.11 6.39
CA LYS A 421 -18.09 7.67 7.73
C LYS A 421 -18.10 6.60 8.84
N ALA A 422 -18.76 5.46 8.61
CA ALA A 422 -18.80 4.36 9.55
C ALA A 422 -17.42 3.69 9.68
N MET A 423 -16.68 3.52 8.58
CA MET A 423 -15.31 3.01 8.58
C MET A 423 -14.35 3.97 9.33
N THR A 424 -14.49 5.28 9.13
CA THR A 424 -13.75 6.30 9.90
C THR A 424 -14.07 6.27 11.38
N ALA A 425 -15.35 6.18 11.75
CA ALA A 425 -15.74 6.05 13.15
C ALA A 425 -15.21 4.76 13.80
N ALA A 426 -15.12 3.67 13.03
CA ALA A 426 -14.49 2.41 13.44
C ALA A 426 -12.95 2.47 13.44
N GLY A 427 -12.36 3.58 12.97
CA GLY A 427 -10.93 3.82 12.77
C GLY A 427 -10.29 2.78 11.86
N ARG A 428 -10.96 2.48 10.73
CA ARG A 428 -10.54 1.57 9.66
C ARG A 428 -10.34 2.31 8.33
N ASP A 429 -9.97 3.59 8.41
CA ASP A 429 -9.72 4.43 7.23
C ASP A 429 -8.64 3.88 6.31
N ASN A 430 -7.67 3.16 6.88
CA ASN A 430 -6.58 2.51 6.15
C ASN A 430 -7.06 1.37 5.23
N GLU A 431 -8.27 0.86 5.43
CA GLU A 431 -8.86 -0.20 4.60
C GLU A 431 -9.65 0.37 3.41
N LEU A 432 -9.81 1.70 3.31
CA LEU A 432 -10.59 2.36 2.26
C LEU A 432 -9.73 2.73 1.03
N ALA A 433 -10.14 2.23 -0.13
CA ALA A 433 -9.61 2.57 -1.45
C ALA A 433 -10.76 2.80 -2.44
N LEU A 434 -11.59 3.81 -2.17
CA LEU A 434 -12.71 4.17 -3.03
C LEU A 434 -12.31 5.27 -4.01
N ALA A 435 -12.69 5.11 -5.27
CA ALA A 435 -12.41 6.09 -6.32
C ALA A 435 -13.33 7.32 -6.25
N ASP A 436 -12.86 8.47 -6.69
CA ASP A 436 -13.63 9.73 -6.69
C ASP A 436 -14.94 9.62 -7.49
N VAL A 437 -14.95 8.83 -8.55
CA VAL A 437 -16.15 8.58 -9.37
C VAL A 437 -17.27 7.92 -8.56
N VAL A 438 -16.91 7.14 -7.52
CA VAL A 438 -17.83 6.49 -6.58
C VAL A 438 -18.22 7.45 -5.46
N LEU A 439 -17.27 8.26 -4.97
CA LEU A 439 -17.49 9.22 -3.87
C LEU A 439 -18.28 10.47 -4.28
N ALA A 440 -18.10 10.96 -5.50
CA ALA A 440 -18.73 12.19 -5.97
C ALA A 440 -20.21 11.98 -6.23
N ASP A 441 -21.08 12.85 -5.71
CA ASP A 441 -22.50 12.91 -6.07
C ASP A 441 -22.65 13.44 -7.51
N GLY A 442 -22.77 12.55 -8.49
CA GLY A 442 -22.84 12.90 -9.91
C GLY A 442 -23.81 12.02 -10.70
N GLU A 443 -24.13 12.44 -11.93
CA GLU A 443 -25.12 11.78 -12.80
C GLU A 443 -24.86 10.29 -13.01
N SER A 444 -25.93 9.49 -12.91
CA SER A 444 -25.95 8.07 -13.25
C SER A 444 -25.72 7.89 -14.76
N LYS A 445 -24.69 7.14 -15.12
CA LYS A 445 -24.46 6.68 -16.50
C LYS A 445 -24.38 5.15 -16.50
N PRO A 446 -24.98 4.47 -17.49
CA PRO A 446 -24.83 3.02 -17.62
C PRO A 446 -23.35 2.64 -17.74
N TYR A 447 -22.94 1.55 -17.10
CA TYR A 447 -21.54 1.11 -17.07
C TYR A 447 -20.93 0.94 -18.47
N ARG A 448 -21.74 0.58 -19.48
CA ARG A 448 -21.32 0.44 -20.88
C ARG A 448 -20.94 1.76 -21.56
N GLU A 449 -21.39 2.89 -21.04
CA GLU A 449 -21.07 4.23 -21.55
C GLU A 449 -19.94 4.91 -20.77
N LEU A 450 -19.48 4.29 -19.67
CA LEU A 450 -18.33 4.79 -18.94
C LEU A 450 -17.04 4.56 -19.74
N PRO A 451 -16.07 5.48 -19.65
CA PRO A 451 -14.70 5.19 -20.02
C PRO A 451 -14.16 3.98 -19.27
N ILE A 452 -13.37 3.13 -19.93
CA ILE A 452 -12.83 1.90 -19.29
C ILE A 452 -12.00 2.21 -18.04
N GLY A 453 -11.21 3.28 -18.04
CA GLY A 453 -10.44 3.69 -16.87
C GLY A 453 -11.34 3.96 -15.64
N ARG A 454 -12.52 4.53 -15.87
CA ARG A 454 -13.53 4.76 -14.81
C ARG A 454 -14.23 3.48 -14.40
N LEU A 455 -14.58 2.59 -15.34
CA LEU A 455 -15.17 1.30 -15.00
C LEU A 455 -14.22 0.50 -14.09
N LYS A 456 -12.93 0.42 -14.43
CA LYS A 456 -11.92 -0.26 -13.59
C LYS A 456 -11.89 0.31 -12.17
N ALA A 457 -11.97 1.62 -12.03
CA ALA A 457 -11.98 2.28 -10.72
C ALA A 457 -13.27 1.99 -9.90
N VAL A 458 -14.41 1.85 -10.58
CA VAL A 458 -15.68 1.45 -9.93
C VAL A 458 -15.64 0.00 -9.47
N VAL A 459 -15.14 -0.91 -10.31
CA VAL A 459 -15.01 -2.34 -9.97
C VAL A 459 -14.04 -2.55 -8.81
N ALA A 460 -12.88 -1.89 -8.85
CA ALA A 460 -11.94 -1.82 -7.72
C ALA A 460 -12.65 -1.38 -6.43
N SER A 461 -13.38 -0.26 -6.46
CA SER A 461 -14.12 0.21 -5.28
C SER A 461 -15.12 -0.82 -4.73
N LEU A 462 -15.76 -1.63 -5.59
CA LEU A 462 -16.62 -2.74 -5.16
C LEU A 462 -15.82 -3.86 -4.47
N GLU A 463 -14.64 -4.22 -5.01
CA GLU A 463 -13.73 -5.22 -4.44
C GLU A 463 -13.23 -4.76 -3.08
N ASN A 464 -12.87 -3.48 -2.96
CA ASN A 464 -12.43 -2.88 -1.72
C ASN A 464 -13.51 -2.94 -0.62
N ILE A 465 -14.77 -2.61 -0.93
CA ILE A 465 -15.87 -2.69 0.05
C ILE A 465 -16.07 -4.14 0.49
N GLU A 466 -16.07 -5.10 -0.45
CA GLU A 466 -16.19 -6.52 -0.11
C GLU A 466 -15.04 -6.99 0.78
N HIS A 467 -13.81 -6.65 0.41
CA HIS A 467 -12.61 -7.01 1.17
C HIS A 467 -12.65 -6.42 2.58
N ALA A 468 -13.08 -5.16 2.72
CA ALA A 468 -13.28 -4.51 4.01
C ALA A 468 -14.33 -5.23 4.86
N MET A 469 -15.46 -5.66 4.28
CA MET A 469 -16.46 -6.46 5.02
C MET A 469 -15.88 -7.80 5.49
N GLY A 470 -15.10 -8.49 4.65
CA GLY A 470 -14.40 -9.74 5.00
C GLY A 470 -13.37 -9.60 6.14
N ARG A 471 -13.04 -8.36 6.53
CA ARG A 471 -12.11 -8.01 7.61
C ARG A 471 -12.79 -7.48 8.87
N ASN A 472 -14.13 -7.45 8.91
CA ASN A 472 -14.87 -6.94 10.07
C ASN A 472 -14.48 -7.62 11.40
N ASP A 473 -14.31 -8.95 11.41
CA ASP A 473 -13.85 -9.71 12.59
C ASP A 473 -12.36 -10.11 12.52
N ALA A 474 -11.57 -9.52 11.61
CA ALA A 474 -10.17 -9.90 11.42
C ALA A 474 -9.20 -8.77 11.78
N LEU A 475 -8.25 -9.11 12.63
CA LEU A 475 -7.01 -8.38 12.85
C LEU A 475 -5.95 -8.99 11.93
N VAL A 476 -5.45 -8.21 10.99
CA VAL A 476 -4.47 -8.67 9.98
C VAL A 476 -3.29 -7.72 9.97
N ASP A 477 -2.10 -8.28 10.04
CA ASP A 477 -0.83 -7.58 9.89
C ASP A 477 0.20 -8.48 9.17
N GLY A 478 1.44 -8.02 9.04
CA GLY A 478 2.54 -8.79 8.44
C GLY A 478 2.87 -10.13 9.14
N ARG A 479 2.34 -10.42 10.33
CA ARG A 479 2.56 -11.69 11.07
C ARG A 479 1.46 -12.71 10.86
N GLY A 480 0.26 -12.27 10.48
CA GLY A 480 -0.83 -13.18 10.15
C GLY A 480 -2.22 -12.58 10.38
N ARG A 481 -3.20 -13.49 10.50
CA ARG A 481 -4.62 -13.17 10.71
C ARG A 481 -5.10 -13.74 12.04
N GLN A 482 -5.74 -12.90 12.85
CA GLN A 482 -6.36 -13.26 14.13
C GLN A 482 -7.82 -12.80 14.16
N SER A 483 -8.69 -13.51 14.89
CA SER A 483 -10.07 -13.05 15.12
C SER A 483 -10.08 -11.94 16.16
N LEU A 484 -10.68 -10.80 15.79
CA LEU A 484 -10.94 -9.67 16.69
C LEU A 484 -11.83 -10.11 17.84
N GLY A 485 -12.90 -10.84 17.55
CA GLY A 485 -13.85 -11.32 18.54
C GLY A 485 -13.25 -12.24 19.58
N ASP A 486 -12.44 -13.21 19.15
CA ASP A 486 -11.83 -14.15 20.07
C ASP A 486 -10.73 -13.49 20.93
N ALA A 487 -9.94 -12.58 20.33
CA ALA A 487 -8.98 -11.78 21.07
C ALA A 487 -9.67 -10.89 22.13
N ALA A 488 -10.73 -10.19 21.76
CA ALA A 488 -11.50 -9.33 22.66
C ALA A 488 -12.13 -10.14 23.81
N LYS A 489 -12.75 -11.30 23.51
CA LYS A 489 -13.31 -12.20 24.52
C LYS A 489 -12.23 -12.69 25.51
N GLY A 490 -11.06 -13.06 25.00
CA GLY A 490 -9.94 -13.49 25.83
C GLY A 490 -9.49 -12.41 26.82
N ILE A 491 -9.38 -11.17 26.34
CA ILE A 491 -8.98 -10.03 27.18
C ILE A 491 -10.09 -9.64 28.16
N ALA A 492 -11.35 -9.60 27.73
CA ALA A 492 -12.47 -9.31 28.61
C ALA A 492 -12.59 -10.34 29.76
N ALA A 493 -12.31 -11.61 29.48
CA ALA A 493 -12.27 -12.66 30.49
C ALA A 493 -11.10 -12.49 31.48
N ALA A 494 -9.92 -12.04 31.02
CA ALA A 494 -8.79 -11.70 31.89
C ALA A 494 -9.12 -10.48 32.76
N LEU A 495 -9.68 -9.44 32.15
CA LEU A 495 -10.10 -8.21 32.81
C LEU A 495 -11.11 -8.46 33.93
N ALA A 496 -12.11 -9.31 33.71
CA ALA A 496 -13.11 -9.68 34.72
C ALA A 496 -12.53 -10.45 35.92
N ARG A 497 -11.34 -11.08 35.76
CA ARG A 497 -10.64 -11.81 36.83
C ARG A 497 -9.61 -10.94 37.55
N ALA A 498 -9.18 -9.84 36.92
CA ALA A 498 -8.19 -8.93 37.48
C ALA A 498 -8.70 -8.32 38.78
N LYS A 499 -7.88 -8.32 39.83
CA LYS A 499 -8.21 -7.72 41.12
C LYS A 499 -7.48 -6.40 41.29
N GLY A 500 -8.23 -5.33 41.57
CA GLY A 500 -7.70 -3.98 41.83
C GLY A 500 -7.76 -3.05 40.60
N GLY A 501 -7.65 -1.75 40.87
CA GLY A 501 -7.61 -0.67 39.88
C GLY A 501 -7.29 0.67 40.55
N ALA A 502 -6.59 1.56 39.83
CA ALA A 502 -6.22 2.93 40.20
C ALA A 502 -5.06 3.12 41.20
N GLY A 503 -3.93 2.44 40.98
CA GLY A 503 -2.64 2.91 41.50
C GLY A 503 -2.12 4.11 40.72
N LYS A 504 -1.27 4.96 41.32
CA LYS A 504 -0.53 6.01 40.59
C LYS A 504 0.28 5.34 39.47
N ARG A 505 -0.07 5.61 38.21
CA ARG A 505 0.62 5.07 37.03
C ARG A 505 1.93 5.82 36.78
N SER A 506 2.87 5.15 36.11
CA SER A 506 4.07 5.82 35.61
C SER A 506 3.71 6.99 34.68
N VAL A 507 4.53 8.03 34.67
CA VAL A 507 4.43 9.12 33.68
C VAL A 507 4.91 8.65 32.30
N ASP A 508 5.75 7.60 32.25
CA ASP A 508 6.13 6.91 31.02
C ASP A 508 4.97 6.00 30.56
N LEU A 509 4.33 6.37 29.45
CA LEU A 509 3.18 5.65 28.90
C LEU A 509 3.52 4.22 28.45
N GLY A 510 4.77 3.97 28.03
CA GLY A 510 5.26 2.62 27.73
C GLY A 510 5.25 1.75 28.98
N ARG A 511 5.82 2.24 30.08
CA ARG A 511 5.84 1.53 31.36
C ARG A 511 4.45 1.41 31.99
N ALA A 512 3.63 2.45 31.87
CA ALA A 512 2.25 2.43 32.33
C ALA A 512 1.42 1.36 31.61
N SER A 513 1.64 1.18 30.29
CA SER A 513 0.99 0.11 29.52
C SER A 513 1.38 -1.29 30.04
N ASP A 514 2.65 -1.51 30.39
CA ASP A 514 3.13 -2.77 30.97
C ASP A 514 2.51 -3.06 32.34
N GLU A 515 2.39 -2.04 33.18
CA GLU A 515 1.76 -2.14 34.50
C GLU A 515 0.28 -2.53 34.36
N VAL A 516 -0.45 -1.84 33.49
CA VAL A 516 -1.87 -2.12 33.21
C VAL A 516 -2.07 -3.54 32.70
N LEU A 517 -1.32 -3.95 31.69
CA LEU A 517 -1.48 -5.28 31.07
C LEU A 517 -1.05 -6.41 32.01
N ARG A 518 0.02 -6.23 32.80
CA ARG A 518 0.44 -7.20 33.82
C ARG A 518 -0.63 -7.39 34.90
N GLU A 519 -1.32 -6.32 35.30
CA GLU A 519 -2.44 -6.40 36.25
C GLU A 519 -3.64 -7.12 35.67
N ILE A 520 -3.96 -6.90 34.39
CA ILE A 520 -5.05 -7.59 33.68
C ILE A 520 -4.76 -9.08 33.55
N ASP A 521 -3.53 -9.42 33.14
CA ASP A 521 -3.12 -10.78 32.84
C ASP A 521 -2.72 -11.59 34.08
N GLY A 522 -2.40 -10.92 35.19
CA GLY A 522 -1.84 -11.53 36.40
C GLY A 522 -0.41 -12.06 36.24
N ARG A 523 0.22 -11.84 35.08
CA ARG A 523 1.61 -12.21 34.74
C ARG A 523 2.14 -11.26 33.66
N ALA A 524 3.46 -11.22 33.47
CA ALA A 524 4.08 -10.29 32.51
C ALA A 524 3.70 -10.57 31.04
N GLU A 525 3.55 -11.84 30.65
CA GLU A 525 3.23 -12.24 29.27
C GLU A 525 1.91 -13.03 29.24
N GLY A 526 0.78 -12.35 29.45
CA GLY A 526 -0.54 -12.97 29.34
C GLY A 526 -1.24 -12.70 28.01
N PRO A 527 -2.49 -13.15 27.89
CA PRO A 527 -3.29 -12.98 26.67
C PRO A 527 -3.48 -11.52 26.24
N ALA A 528 -3.68 -10.59 27.19
CA ALA A 528 -3.85 -9.16 26.87
C ALA A 528 -2.55 -8.53 26.38
N PHE A 529 -1.42 -8.83 27.02
CA PHE A 529 -0.11 -8.42 26.53
C PHE A 529 0.18 -8.98 25.13
N THR A 530 -0.10 -10.26 24.91
CA THR A 530 0.18 -10.95 23.64
C THR A 530 -0.65 -10.40 22.48
N ALA A 531 -1.89 -9.99 22.74
CA ALA A 531 -2.80 -9.48 21.72
C ALA A 531 -2.67 -7.96 21.48
N LEU A 532 -2.38 -7.15 22.51
CA LEU A 532 -2.30 -5.68 22.38
C LEU A 532 -0.87 -5.17 22.21
N LYS A 533 0.06 -5.56 23.09
CA LYS A 533 1.37 -4.90 23.21
C LYS A 533 2.50 -5.61 22.48
N ALA A 534 2.54 -6.95 22.52
CA ALA A 534 3.58 -7.72 21.83
C ALA A 534 3.65 -7.48 20.30
N PRO A 535 2.52 -7.30 19.57
CA PRO A 535 2.56 -6.92 18.16
C PRO A 535 3.25 -5.57 17.95
N VAL A 536 2.85 -4.56 18.73
CA VAL A 536 3.34 -3.19 18.67
C VAL A 536 4.82 -3.10 19.05
N ASP A 537 5.24 -3.71 20.17
CA ASP A 537 6.63 -3.64 20.64
C ASP A 537 7.61 -4.27 19.64
N ALA A 538 7.25 -5.41 19.05
CA ALA A 538 8.08 -6.03 18.03
C ALA A 538 8.06 -5.25 16.70
N ALA A 539 7.00 -4.49 16.38
CA ALA A 539 7.00 -3.57 15.24
C ALA A 539 7.88 -2.33 15.52
N VAL A 540 7.86 -1.78 16.73
CA VAL A 540 8.78 -0.71 17.15
C VAL A 540 10.24 -1.17 17.09
N ALA A 541 10.53 -2.42 17.49
CA ALA A 541 11.86 -3.00 17.36
C ALA A 541 12.29 -3.16 15.89
N ALA A 542 11.39 -3.65 15.02
CA ALA A 542 11.62 -3.77 13.58
C ALA A 542 11.88 -2.39 12.95
N LEU A 543 11.09 -1.38 13.30
CA LEU A 543 11.27 0.01 12.87
C LEU A 543 12.64 0.55 13.25
N LYS A 544 13.10 0.34 14.50
CA LYS A 544 14.45 0.77 14.93
C LYS A 544 15.55 0.14 14.08
N ALA A 545 15.48 -1.17 13.85
CA ALA A 545 16.45 -1.89 13.02
C ALA A 545 16.41 -1.44 11.55
N ARG A 546 15.21 -1.14 11.02
CA ARG A 546 15.02 -0.68 9.65
C ARG A 546 15.47 0.75 9.44
N ARG A 547 15.26 1.64 10.41
CA ARG A 547 15.79 3.02 10.42
C ARG A 547 17.31 3.03 10.38
N GLN A 548 17.97 2.16 11.16
CA GLN A 548 19.43 2.04 11.14
C GLN A 548 19.95 1.65 9.75
N ARG A 549 19.34 0.63 9.12
CA ARG A 549 19.69 0.21 7.75
C ARG A 549 19.44 1.31 6.73
N ALA A 550 18.27 1.96 6.79
CA ALA A 550 17.94 3.07 5.90
C ALA A 550 18.92 4.24 6.06
N ALA A 551 19.37 4.55 7.27
CA ALA A 551 20.38 5.59 7.49
C ALA A 551 21.72 5.24 6.81
N GLU A 552 22.14 3.98 6.85
CA GLU A 552 23.35 3.49 6.17
C GLU A 552 23.21 3.52 4.64
N GLU A 553 22.09 3.02 4.12
CA GLU A 553 21.77 3.01 2.69
C GLU A 553 21.66 4.44 2.13
N MET A 554 20.99 5.34 2.86
CA MET A 554 20.90 6.75 2.50
C MET A 554 22.25 7.46 2.57
N ALA A 555 23.08 7.17 3.58
CA ALA A 555 24.43 7.72 3.65
C ALA A 555 25.27 7.27 2.44
N ALA A 556 25.09 6.03 1.97
CA ALA A 556 25.75 5.50 0.78
C ALA A 556 25.38 6.27 -0.50
N LEU A 557 24.15 6.79 -0.62
CA LEU A 557 23.73 7.62 -1.76
C LEU A 557 24.59 8.88 -1.90
N TYR A 558 25.07 9.46 -0.79
CA TYR A 558 25.84 10.70 -0.77
C TYR A 558 27.35 10.51 -0.98
N VAL A 559 27.86 9.28 -1.01
CA VAL A 559 29.29 8.94 -1.22
C VAL A 559 29.94 9.62 -2.44
N PRO A 560 29.24 9.89 -3.56
CA PRO A 560 29.82 10.62 -4.69
C PRO A 560 30.28 12.05 -4.39
N TYR A 561 29.89 12.63 -3.24
CA TYR A 561 30.23 14.00 -2.83
C TYR A 561 30.96 14.01 -1.47
N ASP A 562 32.06 14.75 -1.38
CA ASP A 562 32.74 14.92 -0.10
C ASP A 562 31.98 15.86 0.86
N ALA A 563 32.38 15.91 2.14
CA ALA A 563 31.70 16.74 3.14
C ALA A 563 31.80 18.26 2.87
N GLY A 564 32.84 18.73 2.19
CA GLY A 564 33.02 20.12 1.80
C GLY A 564 32.18 20.49 0.57
N GLU A 565 32.16 19.62 -0.44
CA GLU A 565 31.32 19.70 -1.63
C GLU A 565 29.84 19.75 -1.26
N ARG A 566 29.37 18.86 -0.37
CA ARG A 566 27.97 18.84 0.10
C ARG A 566 27.54 20.17 0.73
N ARG A 567 28.44 20.84 1.47
CA ARG A 567 28.20 22.18 2.04
C ARG A 567 28.18 23.25 0.96
N ALA A 568 29.10 23.18 0.00
CA ALA A 568 29.16 24.11 -1.13
C ALA A 568 27.92 24.00 -2.04
N MET A 569 27.38 22.79 -2.21
CA MET A 569 26.17 22.52 -2.98
C MET A 569 24.90 23.14 -2.37
N ALA A 570 24.88 23.40 -1.07
CA ALA A 570 23.78 24.08 -0.38
C ALA A 570 23.81 25.61 -0.56
N VAL A 571 24.91 26.17 -1.06
CA VAL A 571 25.01 27.62 -1.30
C VAL A 571 24.22 27.98 -2.56
N ARG A 572 23.20 28.83 -2.41
CA ARG A 572 22.46 29.38 -3.55
C ARG A 572 23.34 30.31 -4.37
N ARG A 573 23.43 30.06 -5.68
CA ARG A 573 24.13 30.91 -6.64
C ARG A 573 23.14 31.45 -7.66
N PHE A 574 23.31 32.72 -8.03
CA PHE A 574 22.49 33.33 -9.07
C PHE A 574 22.81 32.71 -10.43
N LEU A 575 21.79 32.23 -11.13
CA LEU A 575 21.90 31.65 -12.47
C LEU A 575 21.35 32.67 -13.49
N PRO A 576 22.21 33.41 -14.22
CA PRO A 576 21.77 34.49 -15.11
C PRO A 576 20.79 34.06 -16.19
N ALA A 577 20.95 32.84 -16.71
CA ALA A 577 20.04 32.26 -17.72
C ALA A 577 18.62 32.03 -17.20
N LEU A 578 18.44 31.94 -15.88
CA LEU A 578 17.17 31.59 -15.23
C LEU A 578 16.57 32.75 -14.42
N GLY A 579 17.30 33.87 -14.28
CA GLY A 579 16.87 35.04 -13.50
C GLY A 579 16.66 34.78 -12.00
N ARG A 580 17.14 33.64 -11.46
CA ARG A 580 16.91 33.21 -10.07
C ARG A 580 18.16 32.62 -9.43
N SER A 581 18.20 32.63 -8.10
CA SER A 581 19.25 31.96 -7.32
C SER A 581 18.80 30.57 -6.89
N LEU A 582 19.57 29.55 -7.26
CA LEU A 582 19.35 28.15 -6.87
C LEU A 582 20.64 27.56 -6.32
N SER A 583 20.51 26.69 -5.34
CA SER A 583 21.57 25.80 -4.88
C SER A 583 21.62 24.55 -5.76
N ARG A 584 22.74 23.83 -5.74
CA ARG A 584 22.87 22.60 -6.53
C ARG A 584 21.94 21.51 -6.02
N TRP A 585 21.66 21.48 -4.72
CA TRP A 585 20.65 20.58 -4.13
C TRP A 585 19.23 20.86 -4.63
N GLU A 586 18.85 22.14 -4.80
CA GLU A 586 17.55 22.49 -5.36
C GLU A 586 17.45 22.08 -6.83
N MET A 587 18.54 22.19 -7.61
CA MET A 587 18.57 21.73 -9.00
C MET A 587 18.42 20.20 -9.08
N ILE A 588 19.07 19.44 -8.19
CA ILE A 588 18.91 17.99 -8.07
C ILE A 588 17.46 17.62 -7.67
N ALA A 589 16.85 18.36 -6.73
CA ALA A 589 15.46 18.14 -6.34
C ALA A 589 14.48 18.40 -7.52
N ILE A 590 14.74 19.41 -8.35
CA ILE A 590 13.99 19.64 -9.59
C ILE A 590 14.15 18.45 -10.55
N ALA A 591 15.36 17.91 -10.69
CA ALA A 591 15.60 16.71 -11.51
C ALA A 591 14.86 15.48 -10.99
N LEU A 592 14.82 15.27 -9.68
CA LEU A 592 14.08 14.17 -9.04
C LEU A 592 12.57 14.28 -9.28
N ASN A 593 12.00 15.48 -9.16
CA ASN A 593 10.57 15.73 -9.40
C ASN A 593 10.19 15.65 -10.90
N ALA A 594 11.13 15.90 -11.83
CA ALA A 594 10.88 15.79 -13.26
C ALA A 594 10.79 14.33 -13.76
N GLY A 595 11.09 13.35 -12.92
CA GLY A 595 11.15 11.93 -13.27
C GLY A 595 9.81 11.22 -13.45
N ASN A 596 8.67 11.88 -13.16
CA ASN A 596 7.33 11.38 -13.40
C ASN A 596 6.39 12.54 -13.79
N ASP A 597 5.20 12.22 -14.32
CA ASP A 597 4.30 13.25 -14.83
C ASP A 597 3.66 14.10 -13.71
N ALA A 598 3.34 13.50 -12.57
CA ALA A 598 2.77 14.21 -11.42
C ALA A 598 3.74 15.27 -10.87
N GLY A 599 5.01 14.91 -10.66
CA GLY A 599 6.05 15.81 -10.18
C GLY A 599 6.40 16.89 -11.21
N PHE A 600 6.42 16.54 -12.51
CA PHE A 600 6.64 17.51 -13.57
C PHE A 600 5.48 18.52 -13.69
N ALA A 601 4.24 18.07 -13.58
CA ALA A 601 3.07 18.95 -13.52
C ALA A 601 3.12 19.87 -12.30
N GLY A 602 3.54 19.35 -11.14
CA GLY A 602 3.75 20.14 -9.93
C GLY A 602 4.83 21.21 -10.07
N LEU A 603 5.91 20.92 -10.81
CA LEU A 603 6.98 21.87 -11.09
C LEU A 603 6.47 23.05 -11.94
N ILE A 604 5.66 22.75 -12.96
CA ILE A 604 5.12 23.78 -13.87
C ILE A 604 4.00 24.58 -13.21
N GLY A 605 3.08 23.90 -12.53
CA GLY A 605 1.93 24.51 -11.89
C GLY A 605 2.28 25.20 -10.57
N GLN A 606 2.39 24.40 -9.49
CA GLN A 606 2.51 24.93 -8.13
C GLN A 606 3.84 25.65 -7.87
N ALA A 607 4.95 25.11 -8.39
CA ALA A 607 6.26 25.72 -8.19
C ALA A 607 6.60 26.82 -9.23
N GLY A 608 5.72 27.01 -10.22
CA GLY A 608 5.76 28.13 -11.17
C GLY A 608 6.96 28.13 -12.12
N PHE A 609 7.54 26.97 -12.44
CA PHE A 609 8.62 26.88 -13.42
C PHE A 609 8.09 26.79 -14.86
N ALA A 610 8.72 27.49 -15.80
CA ALA A 610 8.49 27.24 -17.22
C ALA A 610 9.12 25.91 -17.64
N SER A 611 8.50 25.19 -18.59
CA SER A 611 9.00 23.89 -19.09
C SER A 611 10.42 23.97 -19.65
N GLU A 612 10.71 25.07 -20.35
CA GLU A 612 12.02 25.36 -20.94
C GLU A 612 13.07 25.60 -19.84
N VAL A 613 12.68 26.25 -18.75
CA VAL A 613 13.54 26.51 -17.59
C VAL A 613 13.88 25.22 -16.87
N VAL A 614 12.92 24.31 -16.68
CA VAL A 614 13.19 22.99 -16.10
C VAL A 614 14.23 22.26 -16.95
N THR A 615 14.04 22.21 -18.27
CA THR A 615 14.97 21.54 -19.19
C THR A 615 16.38 22.13 -19.12
N GLN A 616 16.52 23.46 -19.03
CA GLN A 616 17.81 24.13 -18.85
C GLN A 616 18.49 23.79 -17.52
N ILE A 617 17.71 23.66 -16.43
CA ILE A 617 18.22 23.24 -15.12
C ILE A 617 18.76 21.81 -15.19
N LEU A 618 18.03 20.90 -15.84
CA LEU A 618 18.48 19.51 -16.03
C LEU A 618 19.77 19.42 -16.84
N ALA A 619 19.91 20.26 -17.87
CA ALA A 619 21.12 20.33 -18.69
C ALA A 619 22.33 20.92 -17.96
N ALA A 620 22.12 21.76 -16.93
CA ALA A 620 23.17 22.40 -16.15
C ALA A 620 23.78 21.50 -15.05
N LEU A 621 23.16 20.35 -14.77
CA LEU A 621 23.69 19.30 -13.89
C LEU A 621 24.79 18.49 -14.58
N ASP A 622 25.59 17.74 -13.82
CA ASP A 622 26.65 16.87 -14.37
C ASP A 622 26.34 15.37 -14.26
N GLY A 623 27.22 14.53 -14.81
CA GLY A 623 27.05 13.07 -14.79
C GLY A 623 27.17 12.40 -13.40
N ARG A 624 27.67 13.09 -12.37
CA ARG A 624 27.59 12.62 -10.97
C ARG A 624 26.21 12.91 -10.40
N ASP A 625 25.67 14.10 -10.68
CA ASP A 625 24.30 14.47 -10.30
C ASP A 625 23.28 13.51 -10.94
N ALA A 626 23.43 13.19 -12.24
CA ALA A 626 22.56 12.25 -12.94
C ALA A 626 22.56 10.84 -12.31
N ARG A 627 23.74 10.34 -11.88
CA ARG A 627 23.86 9.05 -11.18
C ARG A 627 23.23 9.10 -9.79
N PHE A 628 23.40 10.20 -9.06
CA PHE A 628 22.74 10.39 -7.76
C PHE A 628 21.21 10.39 -7.91
N VAL A 629 20.68 11.12 -8.91
CA VAL A 629 19.24 11.17 -9.20
C VAL A 629 18.68 9.78 -9.49
N GLN A 630 19.33 9.00 -10.36
CA GLN A 630 18.92 7.62 -10.65
C GLN A 630 19.00 6.74 -9.40
N ALA A 631 20.06 6.83 -8.60
CA ALA A 631 20.22 6.03 -7.38
C ALA A 631 19.13 6.33 -6.33
N VAL A 632 18.69 7.59 -6.21
CA VAL A 632 17.57 7.96 -5.33
C VAL A 632 16.26 7.35 -5.84
N TRP A 633 15.99 7.39 -7.15
CA TRP A 633 14.81 6.73 -7.72
C TRP A 633 14.84 5.21 -7.52
N ASP A 634 15.98 4.56 -7.75
CA ASP A 634 16.16 3.12 -7.58
C ASP A 634 15.96 2.72 -6.10
N TYR A 635 16.47 3.54 -5.16
CA TYR A 635 16.27 3.35 -3.73
C TYR A 635 14.79 3.44 -3.34
N LEU A 636 14.08 4.48 -3.80
CA LEU A 636 12.64 4.63 -3.56
C LEU A 636 11.83 3.52 -4.22
N GLN A 637 12.26 3.04 -5.39
CA GLN A 637 11.64 1.91 -6.09
C GLN A 637 11.73 0.62 -5.27
N GLY A 638 12.79 0.45 -4.46
CA GLY A 638 12.96 -0.67 -3.54
C GLY A 638 11.79 -0.86 -2.56
N PHE A 639 11.10 0.22 -2.17
CA PHE A 639 9.97 0.17 -1.24
C PHE A 639 8.64 -0.24 -1.90
N ARG A 640 8.55 -0.27 -3.24
CA ARG A 640 7.29 -0.58 -3.94
C ARG A 640 6.72 -1.95 -3.56
N GLY A 641 7.59 -2.94 -3.37
CA GLY A 641 7.17 -4.29 -2.98
C GLY A 641 6.51 -4.32 -1.60
N ASP A 642 7.08 -3.60 -0.63
CA ASP A 642 6.57 -3.56 0.74
C ASP A 642 5.27 -2.76 0.84
N ILE A 643 5.19 -1.62 0.14
CA ILE A 643 3.96 -0.83 0.05
C ILE A 643 2.85 -1.66 -0.61
N ALA A 644 3.12 -2.30 -1.76
CA ALA A 644 2.13 -3.13 -2.44
C ALA A 644 1.67 -4.32 -1.59
N ALA A 645 2.58 -4.95 -0.84
CA ALA A 645 2.23 -6.04 0.06
C ALA A 645 1.32 -5.57 1.21
N ARG A 646 1.56 -4.38 1.76
CA ARG A 646 0.73 -3.77 2.80
C ARG A 646 -0.63 -3.36 2.26
N GLU A 647 -0.67 -2.58 1.17
CA GLU A 647 -1.92 -2.12 0.55
C GLU A 647 -2.80 -3.32 0.18
N ARG A 648 -2.25 -4.36 -0.44
CA ARG A 648 -3.01 -5.59 -0.74
C ARG A 648 -3.61 -6.25 0.50
N ARG A 649 -2.92 -6.21 1.64
CA ARG A 649 -3.49 -6.73 2.90
C ARG A 649 -4.62 -5.82 3.41
N ALA A 650 -4.40 -4.51 3.38
CA ALA A 650 -5.32 -3.51 3.93
C ALA A 650 -6.58 -3.33 3.08
N THR A 651 -6.42 -3.06 1.79
CA THR A 651 -7.49 -2.66 0.86
C THR A 651 -7.92 -3.79 -0.08
N GLY A 652 -7.10 -4.82 -0.24
CA GLY A 652 -7.36 -5.94 -1.17
C GLY A 652 -6.77 -5.70 -2.57
N GLU A 653 -6.40 -4.46 -2.86
CA GLU A 653 -5.96 -4.03 -4.18
C GLU A 653 -4.44 -3.87 -4.26
N THR A 654 -3.93 -3.90 -5.50
CA THR A 654 -2.52 -3.57 -5.74
C THR A 654 -2.45 -2.11 -6.17
N PRO A 655 -1.66 -1.28 -5.45
CA PRO A 655 -1.63 0.14 -5.73
C PRO A 655 -1.08 0.44 -7.12
N ARG A 656 -1.65 1.45 -7.77
CA ARG A 656 -1.13 2.00 -9.02
C ARG A 656 0.03 2.94 -8.76
N TRP A 657 1.04 2.88 -9.61
CA TRP A 657 2.26 3.66 -9.45
C TRP A 657 2.34 4.72 -10.53
N PRO A 658 2.74 5.97 -10.18
CA PRO A 658 2.94 7.01 -11.17
C PRO A 658 3.90 6.56 -12.27
N GLU A 659 3.52 6.82 -13.52
CA GLU A 659 4.33 6.49 -14.70
C GLU A 659 5.66 7.26 -14.70
N ALA A 660 6.74 6.53 -15.01
CA ALA A 660 8.06 7.12 -15.09
C ALA A 660 8.21 7.90 -16.41
N ARG A 661 8.75 9.11 -16.30
CA ARG A 661 9.00 9.99 -17.43
C ARG A 661 10.50 10.02 -17.75
N PRO A 662 10.94 9.55 -18.93
CA PRO A 662 12.34 9.65 -19.32
C PRO A 662 12.81 11.11 -19.38
N VAL A 663 13.95 11.39 -18.75
CA VAL A 663 14.54 12.74 -18.69
C VAL A 663 16.03 12.71 -18.98
N ASN A 664 16.55 13.79 -19.57
CA ASN A 664 17.97 13.95 -19.84
C ASN A 664 18.59 14.91 -18.82
N VAL A 665 19.52 14.41 -18.00
CA VAL A 665 20.19 15.18 -16.94
C VAL A 665 21.69 15.21 -17.23
N GLY A 666 22.25 16.40 -17.41
CA GLY A 666 23.68 16.58 -17.70
C GLY A 666 24.17 15.82 -18.93
N GLY A 667 23.30 15.60 -19.93
CA GLY A 667 23.62 14.83 -21.14
C GLY A 667 23.46 13.31 -21.01
N VAL A 668 23.02 12.81 -19.86
CA VAL A 668 22.72 11.40 -19.60
C VAL A 668 21.21 11.17 -19.66
N ALA A 669 20.77 10.26 -20.54
CA ALA A 669 19.38 9.83 -20.59
C ALA A 669 19.07 8.90 -19.40
N LEU A 670 18.11 9.30 -18.57
CA LEU A 670 17.63 8.56 -17.41
C LEU A 670 16.19 8.07 -17.67
N LYS A 671 15.81 6.97 -17.00
CA LYS A 671 14.49 6.35 -17.17
C LYS A 671 13.36 7.15 -16.52
N GLY A 672 13.68 8.03 -15.57
CA GLY A 672 12.70 8.64 -14.69
C GLY A 672 12.41 7.76 -13.48
N GLY A 673 11.65 8.29 -12.53
CA GLY A 673 11.29 7.61 -11.30
C GLY A 673 10.45 8.48 -10.39
N PHE A 674 9.90 7.85 -9.36
CA PHE A 674 9.03 8.53 -8.40
C PHE A 674 9.84 9.35 -7.39
N TYR A 675 9.38 10.56 -7.08
CA TYR A 675 9.87 11.36 -5.96
C TYR A 675 8.69 11.97 -5.19
N PRO A 676 8.71 11.96 -3.84
CA PRO A 676 7.56 12.34 -3.02
C PRO A 676 7.31 13.86 -3.05
N LEU A 677 6.02 14.22 -3.01
CA LEU A 677 5.60 15.60 -2.76
C LEU A 677 5.73 15.94 -1.27
N ALA A 678 5.97 17.22 -0.96
CA ALA A 678 6.07 17.70 0.41
C ALA A 678 4.67 17.82 1.02
N VAL A 679 4.35 16.91 1.94
CA VAL A 679 3.05 16.83 2.64
C VAL A 679 3.16 17.38 4.06
N LYS A 680 2.27 18.31 4.40
CA LYS A 680 2.07 18.77 5.78
C LYS A 680 0.90 18.01 6.40
N SER A 681 1.19 16.99 7.19
CA SER A 681 0.19 16.15 7.83
C SER A 681 0.62 15.74 9.23
N ASP A 682 -0.36 15.40 10.07
CA ASP A 682 -0.13 14.83 11.41
C ASP A 682 0.26 13.35 11.26
N LEU A 683 1.50 13.03 11.67
CA LEU A 683 2.07 11.70 11.56
C LEU A 683 1.23 10.65 12.30
N ALA A 684 0.74 10.97 13.49
CA ALA A 684 -0.07 10.03 14.27
C ALA A 684 -1.39 9.72 13.57
N ALA A 685 -2.04 10.76 13.02
CA ALA A 685 -3.26 10.59 12.23
C ALA A 685 -3.00 9.76 10.96
N ASP A 686 -1.87 9.97 10.29
CA ASP A 686 -1.52 9.26 9.06
C ASP A 686 -1.17 7.80 9.30
N VAL A 687 -0.47 7.48 10.39
CA VAL A 687 -0.16 6.08 10.76
C VAL A 687 -1.44 5.33 11.14
N ARG A 688 -2.32 5.93 11.94
CA ARG A 688 -3.60 5.29 12.32
C ARG A 688 -4.49 5.03 11.11
N ALA A 689 -4.53 5.99 10.20
CA ALA A 689 -5.31 5.90 8.97
C ALA A 689 -4.53 5.26 7.82
N GLY A 690 -3.29 4.87 8.05
CA GLY A 690 -2.45 4.20 7.08
C GLY A 690 -2.24 4.93 5.75
N ARG A 691 -2.30 6.27 5.75
CA ARG A 691 -2.39 7.10 4.54
C ARG A 691 -1.04 7.35 3.86
N PHE A 692 0.06 7.23 4.59
CA PHE A 692 1.35 7.71 4.12
C PHE A 692 1.98 6.83 3.03
N ALA A 693 1.87 5.50 3.14
CA ALA A 693 2.26 4.59 2.06
C ALA A 693 1.37 4.76 0.82
N LYS A 694 0.06 4.99 1.03
CA LYS A 694 -0.91 5.24 -0.04
C LYS A 694 -0.62 6.53 -0.83
N ALA A 695 -0.05 7.55 -0.19
CA ALA A 695 0.38 8.81 -0.83
C ALA A 695 1.45 8.63 -1.94
N MET A 696 2.08 7.45 -2.05
CA MET A 696 3.05 7.11 -3.11
C MET A 696 2.40 6.59 -4.39
N THR A 697 1.10 6.35 -4.34
CA THR A 697 0.31 5.68 -5.37
C THR A 697 -0.50 6.73 -6.13
N GLU A 698 -0.96 6.41 -7.33
CA GLU A 698 -1.79 7.33 -8.12
C GLU A 698 -3.13 7.65 -7.43
N GLU A 699 -3.60 6.74 -6.57
CA GLU A 699 -4.84 6.86 -5.80
C GLU A 699 -4.68 7.67 -4.51
N GLY A 700 -3.45 8.08 -4.19
CA GLY A 700 -3.19 9.00 -3.09
C GLY A 700 -3.50 10.42 -3.53
N GLU A 701 -4.69 10.93 -3.20
CA GLU A 701 -4.92 12.38 -3.20
C GLU A 701 -3.99 13.01 -2.17
N VAL A 702 -2.96 13.71 -2.63
CA VAL A 702 -2.04 14.42 -1.75
C VAL A 702 -2.06 15.89 -2.12
N GLU A 703 -2.64 16.71 -1.26
CA GLU A 703 -2.42 18.16 -1.24
C GLU A 703 -0.98 18.45 -0.77
N GLY A 704 -0.01 18.10 -1.63
CA GLY A 704 1.41 18.25 -1.39
C GLY A 704 2.03 19.22 -2.38
N GLY A 705 2.97 20.03 -1.90
CA GLY A 705 3.76 20.94 -2.73
C GLY A 705 4.99 20.23 -3.31
N VAL A 706 5.49 20.65 -4.48
CA VAL A 706 6.83 20.21 -4.91
C VAL A 706 7.88 20.69 -3.91
N GLY A 707 8.53 19.74 -3.24
CA GLY A 707 9.59 20.04 -2.28
C GLY A 707 10.96 20.11 -2.95
N LEU A 708 11.64 21.24 -2.80
CA LEU A 708 12.99 21.48 -3.33
C LEU A 708 14.11 21.26 -2.29
N ASP A 709 13.73 20.93 -1.06
CA ASP A 709 14.66 20.72 0.04
C ASP A 709 15.18 19.25 0.02
N PRO A 710 16.51 19.02 -0.03
CA PRO A 710 17.08 17.68 0.02
C PRO A 710 16.77 16.90 1.32
N THR A 711 16.40 17.59 2.41
CA THR A 711 15.96 16.95 3.67
C THR A 711 14.62 16.23 3.52
N LEU A 712 13.84 16.55 2.48
CA LEU A 712 12.55 15.90 2.20
C LEU A 712 12.71 14.39 2.05
N LEU A 713 13.77 13.92 1.38
CA LEU A 713 14.01 12.49 1.20
C LEU A 713 14.13 11.77 2.54
N HIS A 714 14.88 12.34 3.49
CA HIS A 714 15.09 11.77 4.83
C HIS A 714 13.80 11.77 5.64
N ALA A 715 13.08 12.90 5.65
CA ALA A 715 11.80 13.02 6.34
C ALA A 715 10.75 12.06 5.74
N TYR A 716 10.75 11.89 4.42
CA TYR A 716 9.85 11.00 3.72
C TYR A 716 10.13 9.53 4.06
N VAL A 717 11.39 9.09 3.95
CA VAL A 717 11.78 7.70 4.24
C VAL A 717 11.47 7.37 5.71
N ASP A 718 11.78 8.27 6.64
CA ASP A 718 11.48 8.04 8.05
C ASP A 718 9.97 7.83 8.29
N ARG A 719 9.13 8.69 7.72
CA ARG A 719 7.67 8.57 7.81
C ARG A 719 7.14 7.32 7.11
N LEU A 720 7.70 6.96 5.95
CA LEU A 720 7.33 5.75 5.22
C LEU A 720 7.63 4.51 6.06
N LEU A 721 8.82 4.43 6.65
CA LEU A 721 9.17 3.32 7.53
C LEU A 721 8.25 3.27 8.75
N HIS A 722 7.91 4.43 9.31
CA HIS A 722 6.99 4.53 10.43
C HIS A 722 5.60 3.96 10.07
N ASP A 723 5.04 4.35 8.91
CA ASP A 723 3.76 3.83 8.43
C ASP A 723 3.82 2.34 8.08
N LEU A 724 4.83 1.91 7.30
CA LEU A 724 4.98 0.51 6.88
C LEU A 724 5.09 -0.46 8.06
N GLU A 725 5.78 -0.07 9.13
CA GLU A 725 6.00 -0.95 10.29
C GLU A 725 4.88 -0.82 11.33
N LEU A 726 4.31 0.37 11.56
CA LEU A 726 3.39 0.60 12.68
C LEU A 726 1.92 0.67 12.31
N SER A 727 1.54 1.05 11.08
CA SER A 727 0.15 1.36 10.77
C SER A 727 -0.80 0.18 11.04
N GLU A 728 -0.46 -1.03 10.54
CA GLU A 728 -1.32 -2.21 10.68
C GLU A 728 -1.49 -2.59 12.16
N VAL A 729 -0.39 -2.62 12.92
CA VAL A 729 -0.41 -3.02 14.33
C VAL A 729 -1.07 -1.97 15.22
N VAL A 730 -0.89 -0.68 14.93
CA VAL A 730 -1.53 0.43 15.64
C VAL A 730 -3.03 0.41 15.38
N THR A 731 -3.45 0.26 14.12
CA THR A 731 -4.87 0.15 13.79
C THR A 731 -5.51 -1.09 14.43
N ASN A 732 -4.84 -2.24 14.40
CA ASN A 732 -5.33 -3.48 15.02
C ASN A 732 -5.49 -3.34 16.54
N ALA A 733 -4.49 -2.78 17.23
CA ALA A 733 -4.56 -2.52 18.67
C ALA A 733 -5.66 -1.50 19.00
N GLY A 734 -5.80 -0.43 18.20
CA GLY A 734 -6.86 0.57 18.36
C GLY A 734 -8.26 -0.01 18.19
N ARG A 735 -8.46 -0.90 17.20
CA ARG A 735 -9.73 -1.64 17.03
C ARG A 735 -10.03 -2.51 18.24
N LEU A 736 -9.03 -3.22 18.76
CA LEU A 736 -9.19 -4.08 19.93
C LEU A 736 -9.52 -3.29 21.20
N LEU A 737 -8.87 -2.14 21.44
CA LEU A 737 -9.19 -1.25 22.55
C LEU A 737 -10.63 -0.69 22.45
N ARG A 738 -11.10 -0.35 21.24
CA ARG A 738 -12.49 0.10 21.02
C ARG A 738 -13.51 -0.98 21.39
N GLU A 739 -13.30 -2.22 20.94
CA GLU A 739 -14.16 -3.36 21.29
C GLU A 739 -14.18 -3.65 22.81
N LEU A 740 -13.08 -3.35 23.51
CA LEU A 740 -12.96 -3.56 24.94
C LEU A 740 -13.49 -2.41 25.80
N SER A 741 -13.88 -1.28 25.20
CA SER A 741 -14.27 -0.06 25.91
C SER A 741 -15.35 -0.28 26.97
N GLU A 742 -16.40 -1.04 26.61
CA GLU A 742 -17.49 -1.37 27.54
C GLU A 742 -16.99 -2.30 28.67
N ALA A 743 -16.13 -3.26 28.36
CA ALA A 743 -15.56 -4.17 29.35
C ALA A 743 -14.67 -3.42 30.37
N PHE A 744 -13.84 -2.47 29.93
CA PHE A 744 -13.06 -1.60 30.83
C PHE A 744 -13.95 -0.72 31.70
N THR A 745 -15.05 -0.20 31.13
CA THR A 745 -16.01 0.64 31.84
C THR A 745 -16.75 -0.14 32.93
N VAL A 746 -17.29 -1.32 32.61
CA VAL A 746 -18.02 -2.18 33.56
C VAL A 746 -17.13 -2.64 34.72
N ASN A 747 -15.84 -2.84 34.47
CA ASN A 747 -14.87 -3.22 35.51
C ASN A 747 -14.25 -2.00 36.25
N GLY A 748 -14.71 -0.77 35.99
CA GLY A 748 -14.25 0.43 36.69
C GLY A 748 -12.81 0.85 36.37
N ARG A 749 -12.29 0.48 35.18
CA ARG A 749 -10.90 0.71 34.76
C ARG A 749 -10.78 1.64 33.55
N LYS A 750 -11.63 2.67 33.50
CA LYS A 750 -11.65 3.64 32.38
C LYS A 750 -10.31 4.37 32.22
N ASP A 751 -9.67 4.77 33.32
CA ASP A 751 -8.39 5.48 33.30
C ASP A 751 -7.25 4.62 32.71
N ASP A 752 -7.32 3.30 32.91
CA ASP A 752 -6.37 2.36 32.32
C ASP A 752 -6.58 2.21 30.81
N LEU A 753 -7.83 2.29 30.33
CA LEU A 753 -8.13 2.33 28.89
C LEU A 753 -7.60 3.62 28.26
N GLU A 754 -7.78 4.77 28.91
CA GLU A 754 -7.22 6.06 28.46
C GLU A 754 -5.68 6.02 28.44
N THR A 755 -5.06 5.36 29.43
CA THR A 755 -3.61 5.15 29.47
C THR A 755 -3.12 4.29 28.29
N LEU A 756 -3.80 3.19 27.97
CA LEU A 756 -3.46 2.32 26.84
C LEU A 756 -3.68 3.03 25.50
N ALA A 757 -4.74 3.81 25.36
CA ALA A 757 -4.99 4.62 24.17
C ALA A 757 -3.91 5.71 24.00
N GLY A 758 -3.55 6.41 25.08
CA GLY A 758 -2.48 7.41 25.07
C GLY A 758 -1.10 6.83 24.75
N TRP A 759 -0.79 5.62 25.26
CA TRP A 759 0.42 4.89 24.87
C TRP A 759 0.44 4.57 23.38
N LEU A 760 -0.67 4.06 22.84
CA LEU A 760 -0.79 3.71 21.44
C LEU A 760 -0.66 4.95 20.53
N ASP A 761 -1.21 6.08 20.96
CA ASP A 761 -1.07 7.37 20.29
C ASP A 761 0.37 7.87 20.31
N GLY A 762 1.08 7.72 21.44
CA GLY A 762 2.51 8.02 21.54
C GLY A 762 3.37 7.15 20.63
N VAL A 763 3.02 5.87 20.44
CA VAL A 763 3.68 4.99 19.48
C VAL A 763 3.45 5.47 18.04
N ALA A 764 2.19 5.82 17.70
CA ALA A 764 1.81 6.27 16.36
C ALA A 764 2.41 7.64 16.00
N ALA A 765 2.66 8.50 16.99
CA ALA A 765 3.31 9.79 16.80
C ALA A 765 4.84 9.69 16.67
N GLY A 766 5.43 8.54 17.01
CA GLY A 766 6.88 8.36 17.12
C GLY A 766 7.50 8.91 18.40
N ASP A 767 6.67 9.22 19.41
CA ASP A 767 6.97 10.06 20.57
C ASP A 767 7.38 9.30 21.85
N LEU A 768 8.01 8.13 21.71
CA LEU A 768 8.51 7.38 22.88
C LEU A 768 9.85 7.86 23.44
N GLU A 769 10.30 9.07 23.08
CA GLU A 769 11.45 9.74 23.70
C GLU A 769 10.97 10.83 24.68
N PRO A 770 11.40 10.81 25.96
CA PRO A 770 11.08 11.86 26.93
C PRO A 770 11.50 13.28 26.53
N ALA A 771 12.32 13.42 25.47
CA ALA A 771 12.66 14.68 24.83
C ALA A 771 11.48 15.30 24.04
N ALA A 772 10.60 14.48 23.44
CA ALA A 772 9.40 14.94 22.73
C ALA A 772 8.28 15.32 23.71
N PHE A 773 8.18 14.64 24.86
CA PHE A 773 7.34 15.05 26.00
C PHE A 773 7.68 16.47 26.49
N LEU A 774 8.96 16.85 26.50
CA LEU A 774 9.41 18.20 26.82
C LEU A 774 9.06 19.22 25.72
N MET A 775 9.05 18.81 24.44
CA MET A 775 8.60 19.67 23.34
C MET A 775 7.08 19.90 23.41
N HIS A 776 6.30 18.88 23.78
CA HIS A 776 4.87 19.01 24.03
C HIS A 776 4.58 19.88 25.25
N MET A 777 5.38 19.79 26.32
CA MET A 777 5.31 20.68 27.48
C MET A 777 5.67 22.15 27.15
N ALA A 778 6.54 22.37 26.16
CA ALA A 778 6.93 23.69 25.69
C ALA A 778 5.93 24.28 24.66
N SER A 779 5.24 23.44 23.91
CA SER A 779 4.21 23.81 22.92
C SER A 779 2.79 23.87 23.51
N ALA A 780 2.54 23.27 24.68
CA ALA A 780 1.23 23.25 25.32
C ALA A 780 1.09 24.34 26.40
N GLU A 781 0.61 25.51 25.99
CA GLU A 781 -0.11 26.44 26.89
C GLU A 781 -1.38 25.79 27.51
N GLY A 782 -1.69 24.51 27.23
CA GLY A 782 -2.85 23.77 27.71
C GLY A 782 -2.63 22.45 28.49
N GLY A 783 -1.42 22.09 28.97
CA GLY A 783 -1.19 20.88 29.78
C GLY A 783 -1.65 20.94 31.26
N ASP A 784 -1.64 19.78 31.95
CA ASP A 784 -2.08 19.55 33.35
C ASP A 784 -1.56 20.61 34.36
N PRO A 785 -2.45 21.27 35.14
CA PRO A 785 -2.09 22.37 36.05
C PRO A 785 -1.05 22.02 37.12
N VAL A 786 -1.03 20.78 37.61
CA VAL A 786 -0.24 20.37 38.77
C VAL A 786 1.24 20.30 38.43
N SER A 787 1.58 19.75 37.27
CA SER A 787 2.96 19.61 36.81
C SER A 787 3.57 20.95 36.39
N ARG A 788 2.76 21.84 35.80
CA ARG A 788 3.14 23.24 35.50
C ARG A 788 3.47 24.01 36.78
N GLN A 789 2.63 23.88 37.80
CA GLN A 789 2.82 24.55 39.08
C GLN A 789 4.13 24.13 39.76
N LEU A 790 4.43 22.82 39.79
CA LEU A 790 5.65 22.30 40.39
C LEU A 790 6.93 22.84 39.73
N ALA A 791 6.96 22.90 38.39
CA ALA A 791 8.09 23.46 37.65
C ALA A 791 8.28 24.96 37.90
N GLN A 792 7.18 25.72 38.00
CA GLN A 792 7.18 27.15 38.31
C GLN A 792 7.62 27.45 39.76
N ASP A 793 7.24 26.58 40.70
CA ASP A 793 7.62 26.69 42.11
C ASP A 793 9.10 26.35 42.31
N MET A 794 9.60 25.31 41.63
CA MET A 794 11.03 24.97 41.66
C MET A 794 11.88 26.08 41.02
N ALA A 795 11.44 26.66 39.90
CA ALA A 795 12.12 27.79 39.27
C ALA A 795 12.17 29.02 40.20
N ALA A 796 11.07 29.33 40.89
CA ALA A 796 11.01 30.43 41.85
C ALA A 796 11.99 30.21 43.02
N ALA A 797 12.01 29.02 43.61
CA ALA A 797 12.91 28.68 44.71
C ALA A 797 14.39 28.76 44.30
N VAL A 798 14.74 28.30 43.08
CA VAL A 798 16.12 28.38 42.56
C VAL A 798 16.56 29.82 42.30
N ILE A 799 15.68 30.67 41.76
CA ILE A 799 15.96 32.09 41.54
C ILE A 799 16.20 32.84 42.86
N GLU A 800 15.35 32.57 43.85
CA GLU A 800 15.44 33.16 45.18
C GLU A 800 16.72 32.70 45.87
N ALA A 801 17.02 31.39 45.84
CA ALA A 801 18.26 30.84 46.38
C ALA A 801 19.52 31.34 45.67
N ALA A 802 19.44 31.69 44.39
CA ALA A 802 20.53 32.31 43.64
C ALA A 802 20.80 33.77 44.06
N GLY A 803 19.86 34.42 44.73
CA GLY A 803 19.96 35.80 45.23
C GLY A 803 19.57 36.86 44.19
N LEU A 804 18.67 36.53 43.25
CA LEU A 804 18.24 37.47 42.21
C LEU A 804 17.48 38.70 42.76
N PRO A 805 16.51 38.56 43.69
CA PRO A 805 15.77 39.72 44.21
C PRO A 805 16.70 40.75 44.86
N GLU A 806 17.72 40.28 45.59
CA GLU A 806 18.75 41.11 46.23
C GLU A 806 19.63 41.80 45.17
N ALA A 807 19.96 41.10 44.09
CA ALA A 807 20.74 41.64 42.99
C ALA A 807 20.02 42.75 42.22
N ILE A 808 18.74 42.53 41.92
CA ILE A 808 17.86 43.53 41.29
C ILE A 808 17.76 44.76 42.21
N LYS A 809 17.50 44.56 43.50
CA LYS A 809 17.39 45.65 44.48
C LYS A 809 18.70 46.44 44.66
N ALA A 810 19.85 45.77 44.64
CA ALA A 810 21.15 46.40 44.84
C ALA A 810 21.58 47.24 43.64
N VAL A 811 21.32 46.77 42.42
CA VAL A 811 21.72 47.43 41.18
C VAL A 811 20.68 48.43 40.68
N GLY A 812 19.41 48.21 41.02
CA GLY A 812 18.27 48.95 40.49
C GLY A 812 17.73 48.32 39.22
N ASP A 813 16.40 48.23 39.12
CA ASP A 813 15.68 47.46 38.09
C ASP A 813 16.10 47.78 36.66
N LYS A 814 16.28 49.08 36.34
CA LYS A 814 16.63 49.54 34.99
C LYS A 814 18.06 49.15 34.60
N ASP A 815 19.00 49.33 35.51
CA ASP A 815 20.41 49.01 35.25
C ASP A 815 20.60 47.49 35.20
N PHE A 816 19.91 46.76 36.08
CA PHE A 816 19.89 45.30 36.05
C PHE A 816 19.32 44.74 34.74
N ALA A 817 18.23 45.33 34.23
CA ALA A 817 17.65 44.99 32.93
C ALA A 817 18.64 45.22 31.75
N ALA A 818 19.51 46.22 31.85
CA ALA A 818 20.59 46.44 30.88
C ALA A 818 21.73 45.41 31.03
N GLY A 819 22.05 44.99 32.26
CA GLY A 819 23.04 43.93 32.51
C GLY A 819 22.61 42.56 32.00
N ILE A 820 21.34 42.19 32.25
CA ILE A 820 20.81 40.87 31.85
C ILE A 820 20.70 40.74 30.33
N SER A 821 20.42 41.83 29.60
CA SER A 821 20.40 41.82 28.14
C SER A 821 21.79 41.58 27.53
N GLY A 822 22.85 42.11 28.17
CA GLY A 822 24.25 41.89 27.78
C GLY A 822 24.79 40.49 28.08
N THR A 823 24.13 39.74 28.97
CA THR A 823 24.55 38.40 29.45
C THR A 823 24.36 37.33 28.37
N PHE A 824 23.45 37.52 27.42
CA PHE A 824 23.15 36.53 26.36
C PHE A 824 23.92 36.76 25.05
N VAL A 825 24.90 37.66 25.04
CA VAL A 825 25.79 37.84 23.89
C VAL A 825 26.77 36.65 23.80
N PRO A 826 26.90 35.97 22.64
CA PRO A 826 27.80 34.83 22.49
C PRO A 826 29.24 35.13 22.95
N GLY A 827 29.82 34.23 23.74
CA GLY A 827 31.19 34.32 24.27
C GLY A 827 31.42 35.41 25.35
N ILE A 828 30.36 36.06 25.86
CA ILE A 828 30.52 37.13 26.86
C ILE A 828 31.07 36.60 28.19
N GLY A 829 30.65 35.42 28.61
CA GLY A 829 31.16 34.77 29.84
C GLY A 829 32.66 34.48 29.76
N ASP A 830 33.19 34.11 28.58
CA ASP A 830 34.62 33.87 28.36
C ASP A 830 35.39 35.18 28.47
N ARG A 831 34.91 36.21 27.76
CA ARG A 831 35.49 37.55 27.77
C ARG A 831 35.52 38.18 29.17
N VAL A 832 34.51 37.92 30.01
CA VAL A 832 34.46 38.43 31.39
C VAL A 832 35.41 37.62 32.30
N ALA A 833 35.44 36.29 32.17
CA ALA A 833 36.34 35.44 32.93
C ALA A 833 37.82 35.69 32.62
N GLU A 834 38.17 35.97 31.37
CA GLU A 834 39.54 36.36 30.97
C GLU A 834 40.00 37.68 31.60
N ARG A 835 39.06 38.60 31.87
CA ARG A 835 39.35 39.93 32.42
C ARG A 835 39.33 39.98 33.94
N SER A 836 38.50 39.15 34.59
CA SER A 836 38.33 39.13 36.04
C SER A 836 38.63 37.75 36.61
N THR A 837 39.65 37.68 37.47
CA THR A 837 39.99 36.47 38.22
C THR A 837 38.88 36.04 39.17
N LEU A 838 38.12 37.00 39.71
CA LEU A 838 36.92 36.73 40.51
C LEU A 838 35.86 36.02 39.67
N MET A 839 35.55 36.55 38.49
CA MET A 839 34.54 35.98 37.59
C MET A 839 34.99 34.66 36.98
N ALA A 840 36.28 34.47 36.71
CA ALA A 840 36.84 33.17 36.33
C ALA A 840 36.60 32.12 37.42
N GLY A 841 36.87 32.46 38.69
CA GLY A 841 36.61 31.58 39.83
C GLY A 841 35.13 31.26 40.00
N ARG A 842 34.24 32.24 39.78
CA ARG A 842 32.78 32.06 39.82
C ARG A 842 32.29 31.12 38.73
N ARG A 843 32.78 31.31 37.51
CA ARG A 843 32.45 30.44 36.39
C ARG A 843 32.92 29.00 36.63
N ALA A 844 34.16 28.84 37.07
CA ALA A 844 34.70 27.52 37.41
C ALA A 844 33.87 26.85 38.52
N SER A 845 33.43 27.62 39.52
CA SER A 845 32.57 27.12 40.60
C SER A 845 31.16 26.75 40.13
N ALA A 846 30.62 27.47 39.14
CA ALA A 846 29.33 27.17 38.51
C ALA A 846 29.39 25.99 37.53
N ALA A 847 30.57 25.70 36.95
CA ALA A 847 30.81 24.55 36.10
C ALA A 847 31.05 23.25 36.88
N LYS A 848 31.49 23.33 38.15
CA LYS A 848 31.80 22.16 38.98
C LYS A 848 30.52 21.47 39.48
N ARG A 849 30.17 20.35 38.82
CA ARG A 849 29.16 19.38 39.29
C ARG A 849 29.82 18.48 40.34
N GLY A 850 29.27 18.42 41.55
CA GLY A 850 29.79 17.58 42.65
C GLY A 850 29.64 16.08 42.37
N GLU A 851 30.29 15.23 43.17
CA GLU A 851 30.22 13.77 43.06
C GLU A 851 28.89 13.26 43.65
N ALA A 852 27.95 12.95 42.74
CA ALA A 852 26.70 12.20 42.91
C ALA A 852 26.00 12.23 44.31
N GLY A 853 25.23 13.29 44.56
CA GLY A 853 24.28 13.38 45.67
C GLY A 853 23.17 14.42 45.45
N GLN A 854 22.02 14.29 46.14
CA GLN A 854 20.84 15.17 45.97
C GLN A 854 21.13 16.62 46.39
N GLU A 855 21.93 16.82 47.44
CA GLU A 855 22.30 18.14 47.96
C GLU A 855 23.35 18.85 47.08
N ASP A 856 24.30 18.08 46.53
CA ASP A 856 25.32 18.59 45.60
C ASP A 856 24.70 19.07 44.28
N LEU A 857 23.63 18.40 43.84
CA LEU A 857 22.86 18.79 42.66
C LEU A 857 22.07 20.08 42.89
N ALA A 858 21.39 20.21 44.04
CA ALA A 858 20.73 21.45 44.44
C ALA A 858 21.72 22.62 44.49
N GLY A 859 22.88 22.41 45.12
CA GLY A 859 23.94 23.41 45.19
C GLY A 859 24.50 23.78 43.82
N TRP A 860 24.66 22.81 42.91
CA TRP A 860 25.10 23.08 41.53
C TRP A 860 24.10 23.96 40.77
N LEU A 861 22.80 23.67 40.86
CA LEU A 861 21.75 24.46 40.20
C LEU A 861 21.71 25.91 40.67
N ILE A 862 21.79 26.10 41.99
CA ILE A 862 21.80 27.43 42.59
C ILE A 862 23.03 28.22 42.11
N ARG A 863 24.22 27.59 42.09
CA ARG A 863 25.44 28.22 41.56
C ARG A 863 25.32 28.57 40.07
N ARG A 864 24.67 27.71 39.28
CA ARG A 864 24.50 27.91 37.83
C ARG A 864 23.49 29.01 37.52
N ALA A 865 22.35 29.02 38.22
CA ALA A 865 21.36 30.08 38.14
C ALA A 865 21.96 31.42 38.60
N ARG A 866 22.73 31.43 39.69
CA ARG A 866 23.45 32.61 40.16
C ARG A 866 24.42 33.14 39.12
N TRP A 867 25.22 32.28 38.48
CA TRP A 867 26.16 32.71 37.46
C TRP A 867 25.48 33.45 36.30
N HIS A 868 24.45 32.85 35.72
CA HIS A 868 23.79 33.40 34.52
C HIS A 868 22.82 34.54 34.83
N PHE A 869 22.12 34.50 35.96
CA PHE A 869 21.06 35.45 36.26
C PHE A 869 21.46 36.51 37.28
N VAL A 870 22.58 36.37 38.00
CA VAL A 870 22.98 37.30 39.06
C VAL A 870 24.39 37.83 38.85
N ASP A 871 25.40 36.97 38.90
CA ASP A 871 26.80 37.41 38.93
C ASP A 871 27.20 38.09 37.60
N LEU A 872 26.86 37.51 36.45
CA LEU A 872 27.23 38.06 35.14
C LEU A 872 26.49 39.37 34.80
N PRO A 873 25.15 39.48 34.97
CA PRO A 873 24.43 40.74 34.79
C PRO A 873 24.95 41.87 35.68
N VAL A 874 25.15 41.60 36.98
CA VAL A 874 25.60 42.61 37.95
C VAL A 874 27.02 43.06 37.62
N TRP A 875 27.89 42.14 37.24
CA TRP A 875 29.25 42.48 36.83
C TRP A 875 29.25 43.38 35.59
N LEU A 876 28.42 43.07 34.58
CA LEU A 876 28.30 43.88 33.36
C LEU A 876 27.81 45.30 33.65
N VAL A 877 26.88 45.46 34.60
CA VAL A 877 26.44 46.79 35.04
C VAL A 877 27.56 47.54 35.74
N GLY A 878 28.19 46.92 36.74
CA GLY A 878 29.28 47.56 37.49
C GLY A 878 30.46 47.92 36.60
N TYR A 879 30.77 47.06 35.64
CA TYR A 879 31.78 47.28 34.62
C TYR A 879 31.40 48.45 33.69
N GLY A 880 30.15 48.51 33.22
CA GLY A 880 29.66 49.61 32.41
C GLY A 880 29.69 50.96 33.13
N GLN A 881 29.27 51.00 34.40
CA GLN A 881 29.37 52.18 35.25
C GLN A 881 30.83 52.59 35.50
N GLY A 882 31.72 51.62 35.72
CA GLY A 882 33.15 51.86 35.89
C GLY A 882 33.82 52.41 34.63
N LEU A 883 33.45 51.91 33.44
CA LEU A 883 33.89 52.46 32.16
C LEU A 883 33.39 53.89 31.97
N ALA A 884 32.10 54.15 32.22
CA ALA A 884 31.52 55.48 32.09
C ALA A 884 32.13 56.50 33.06
N ARG A 885 32.47 56.07 34.28
CA ARG A 885 33.01 56.95 35.33
C ARG A 885 34.52 57.19 35.23
N PHE A 886 35.29 56.18 34.84
CA PHE A 886 36.76 56.23 34.93
C PHE A 886 37.48 56.14 33.57
N GLY A 887 36.80 55.71 32.51
CA GLY A 887 37.35 55.61 31.15
C GLY A 887 38.54 54.65 30.99
N LYS A 888 38.85 53.83 31.99
CA LYS A 888 40.00 52.89 32.00
C LYS A 888 39.54 51.48 32.34
N GLU A 889 39.89 50.53 31.48
CA GLU A 889 39.50 49.11 31.56
C GLU A 889 39.77 48.49 32.94
N ASN A 890 41.00 48.61 33.46
CA ASN A 890 41.36 47.96 34.73
C ASN A 890 40.55 48.47 35.93
N LYS A 891 40.12 49.75 35.91
CA LYS A 891 39.25 50.32 36.94
C LYS A 891 37.80 49.88 36.76
N ALA A 892 37.34 49.69 35.52
CA ALA A 892 36.03 49.14 35.22
C ALA A 892 35.89 47.68 35.66
N VAL A 893 36.91 46.86 35.41
CA VAL A 893 36.98 45.47 35.91
C VAL A 893 36.93 45.44 37.44
N ALA A 894 37.69 46.30 38.11
CA ALA A 894 37.68 46.38 39.58
C ALA A 894 36.32 46.84 40.13
N GLU A 895 35.64 47.76 39.44
CA GLU A 895 34.29 48.19 39.78
C GLU A 895 33.27 47.04 39.61
N GLY A 896 33.29 46.32 38.48
CA GLY A 896 32.47 45.12 38.26
C GLY A 896 32.67 44.06 39.33
N ASP A 897 33.92 43.78 39.70
CA ASP A 897 34.25 42.86 40.79
C ASP A 897 33.72 43.34 42.15
N SER A 898 33.77 44.65 42.42
CA SER A 898 33.24 45.22 43.67
C SER A 898 31.73 45.05 43.80
N TRP A 899 31.01 45.13 42.68
CA TRP A 899 29.55 44.95 42.64
C TRP A 899 29.16 43.51 42.95
N VAL A 900 29.86 42.54 42.37
CA VAL A 900 29.65 41.11 42.66
C VAL A 900 30.02 40.76 44.11
N ARG A 901 31.10 41.34 44.66
CA ARG A 901 31.48 41.12 46.08
C ARG A 901 30.45 41.68 47.06
N ARG A 902 29.81 42.81 46.75
CA ARG A 902 28.78 43.43 47.61
C ARG A 902 27.52 42.57 47.76
N LEU A 903 27.17 41.78 46.74
CA LEU A 903 26.02 40.87 46.77
C LEU A 903 26.23 39.60 47.60
N GLN A 904 27.43 39.38 48.13
CA GLN A 904 27.77 38.13 48.80
C GLN A 904 27.40 38.11 50.30
N ALA A 905 27.02 39.25 50.87
CA ALA A 905 26.91 39.44 52.33
C ALA A 905 25.53 39.15 52.96
N GLY A 906 24.56 38.57 52.23
CA GLY A 906 23.19 38.47 52.77
C GLY A 906 22.25 37.46 52.10
N MET A 907 22.71 36.23 51.81
CA MET A 907 21.79 35.18 51.35
C MET A 907 21.21 34.38 52.53
N ASP A 908 19.88 34.35 52.62
CA ASP A 908 19.13 33.61 53.64
C ASP A 908 19.03 32.12 53.23
N GLY A 909 19.55 31.20 54.03
CA GLY A 909 19.68 29.76 53.68
C GLY A 909 18.35 29.00 53.50
N LYS A 910 17.20 29.68 53.66
CA LYS A 910 15.86 29.10 53.57
C LYS A 910 15.48 28.70 52.14
N ALA A 911 15.79 29.53 51.14
CA ALA A 911 15.49 29.24 49.74
C ALA A 911 16.35 28.07 49.23
N GLU A 912 17.62 28.01 49.64
CA GLU A 912 18.50 26.87 49.35
C GLU A 912 17.97 25.56 49.98
N ALA A 913 17.46 25.62 51.21
CA ALA A 913 16.83 24.47 51.87
C ALA A 913 15.54 24.03 51.16
N ALA A 914 14.76 24.96 50.60
CA ALA A 914 13.56 24.64 49.82
C ALA A 914 13.90 23.90 48.52
N VAL A 915 14.92 24.34 47.78
CA VAL A 915 15.41 23.66 46.57
C VAL A 915 15.91 22.24 46.90
N LYS A 916 16.69 22.09 47.98
CA LYS A 916 17.14 20.77 48.46
C LYS A 916 15.98 19.85 48.81
N THR A 917 14.96 20.39 49.48
CA THR A 917 13.76 19.64 49.89
C THR A 917 12.93 19.17 48.68
N MET A 918 12.75 20.03 47.68
CA MET A 918 12.05 19.69 46.44
C MET A 918 12.77 18.59 45.64
N ILE A 919 14.09 18.67 45.52
CA ILE A 919 14.90 17.66 44.84
C ILE A 919 14.88 16.33 45.62
N ALA A 920 14.98 16.37 46.94
CA ALA A 920 14.87 15.18 47.79
C ALA A 920 13.46 14.54 47.74
N ALA A 921 12.39 15.34 47.59
CA ALA A 921 11.04 14.85 47.38
C ALA A 921 10.89 14.19 45.99
N PHE A 922 11.52 14.77 44.96
CA PHE A 922 11.54 14.22 43.61
C PHE A 922 12.19 12.84 43.57
N PHE A 923 13.40 12.67 44.13
CA PHE A 923 14.07 11.37 44.15
C PHE A 923 13.34 10.33 45.01
N ARG A 924 12.67 10.73 46.10
CA ARG A 924 11.83 9.81 46.89
C ARG A 924 10.63 9.27 46.11
N ALA A 925 10.17 10.00 45.10
CA ALA A 925 9.08 9.60 44.23
C ALA A 925 9.52 8.71 43.03
N HIS A 926 10.83 8.49 42.82
CA HIS A 926 11.36 7.75 41.66
C HIS A 926 12.28 6.60 42.14
N PRO A 927 11.85 5.32 42.08
CA PRO A 927 12.57 4.20 42.69
C PRO A 927 13.82 3.70 41.94
N ASP A 928 14.11 4.23 40.74
CA ASP A 928 15.19 3.77 39.88
C ASP A 928 16.25 4.87 39.66
N ALA A 929 17.46 4.69 40.18
CA ALA A 929 18.45 5.76 40.32
C ALA A 929 18.98 6.31 38.99
N ALA A 930 19.06 5.48 37.95
CA ALA A 930 19.53 5.89 36.62
C ALA A 930 18.45 6.67 35.82
N GLY A 931 17.18 6.28 35.93
CA GLY A 931 16.05 6.99 35.33
C GLY A 931 15.76 8.32 36.02
N ALA A 932 15.81 8.32 37.36
CA ALA A 932 15.62 9.52 38.18
C ALA A 932 16.62 10.63 37.84
N ALA A 933 17.88 10.29 37.51
CA ALA A 933 18.89 11.26 37.11
C ALA A 933 18.56 11.94 35.76
N GLY A 934 17.97 11.19 34.82
CA GLY A 934 17.54 11.71 33.51
C GLY A 934 16.27 12.55 33.60
N ASP A 935 15.25 12.09 34.33
CA ASP A 935 14.00 12.83 34.56
C ASP A 935 14.25 14.12 35.34
N LEU A 936 15.15 14.07 36.32
CA LEU A 936 15.55 15.23 37.07
C LEU A 936 16.34 16.22 36.21
N ALA A 937 17.31 15.76 35.42
CA ALA A 937 18.04 16.65 34.50
C ALA A 937 17.07 17.39 33.54
N ARG A 938 16.00 16.72 33.11
CA ARG A 938 14.93 17.27 32.28
C ARG A 938 14.04 18.27 33.02
N ALA A 939 13.58 17.95 34.23
CA ALA A 939 12.82 18.87 35.09
C ALA A 939 13.62 20.12 35.48
N LEU A 940 14.93 19.97 35.67
CA LEU A 940 15.85 21.05 35.98
C LEU A 940 16.10 21.97 34.77
N GLY A 941 16.13 21.42 33.55
CA GLY A 941 16.15 22.22 32.32
C GLY A 941 14.90 23.08 32.13
N ALA A 942 13.71 22.52 32.44
CA ALA A 942 12.45 23.25 32.41
C ALA A 942 12.38 24.36 33.48
N ALA A 943 12.87 24.11 34.69
CA ALA A 943 12.93 25.14 35.74
C ALA A 943 13.85 26.31 35.37
N MET A 944 15.00 26.05 34.74
CA MET A 944 15.91 27.11 34.26
C MET A 944 15.28 27.95 33.13
N LEU A 945 14.37 27.36 32.34
CA LEU A 945 13.60 28.07 31.33
C LEU A 945 12.57 29.02 31.93
N PHE A 946 11.75 28.52 32.86
CA PHE A 946 10.79 29.34 33.59
C PHE A 946 11.49 30.43 34.41
N ALA A 947 12.67 30.12 34.95
CA ALA A 947 13.48 31.10 35.65
C ALA A 947 13.86 32.27 34.74
N ARG A 948 14.40 31.98 33.54
CA ARG A 948 14.69 33.01 32.52
C ARG A 948 13.46 33.85 32.18
N GLU A 949 12.32 33.21 31.92
CA GLU A 949 11.09 33.91 31.56
C GLU A 949 10.65 34.87 32.67
N LYS A 950 10.67 34.41 33.94
CA LYS A 950 10.36 35.27 35.08
C LYS A 950 11.36 36.42 35.25
N VAL A 951 12.67 36.19 35.07
CA VAL A 951 13.69 37.27 35.14
C VAL A 951 13.48 38.31 34.04
N VAL A 952 13.21 37.86 32.81
CA VAL A 952 12.95 38.74 31.66
C VAL A 952 11.64 39.51 31.84
N LEU A 953 10.58 38.88 32.35
CA LEU A 953 9.30 39.52 32.64
C LEU A 953 9.38 40.50 33.81
N ALA A 954 10.15 40.18 34.86
CA ALA A 954 10.40 41.10 35.98
C ALA A 954 11.16 42.34 35.50
N ALA A 955 12.21 42.16 34.69
CA ALA A 955 12.94 43.26 34.05
C ALA A 955 12.06 44.08 33.09
N ALA A 956 11.11 43.44 32.37
CA ALA A 956 10.17 44.10 31.47
C ALA A 956 9.13 44.97 32.18
N ARG A 957 8.62 44.53 33.34
CA ARG A 957 7.57 45.23 34.09
C ARG A 957 8.06 46.51 34.77
N SER A 958 9.36 46.59 35.09
CA SER A 958 9.95 47.76 35.75
C SER A 958 10.41 48.86 34.79
N CYS A 959 10.22 48.71 33.47
CA CYS A 959 10.46 49.76 32.47
C CYS A 959 9.13 50.25 31.90
N GLU A 960 8.63 51.39 32.37
CA GLU A 960 7.52 52.09 31.69
C GLU A 960 8.02 52.65 30.36
N GLY A 961 7.71 51.92 29.30
CA GLY A 961 8.24 52.12 27.96
C GLY A 961 8.85 50.80 27.51
N GLY A 962 8.10 50.03 26.72
CA GLY A 962 8.45 48.67 26.31
C GLY A 962 9.87 48.53 25.77
N PHE A 963 10.32 47.27 25.60
CA PHE A 963 11.61 46.85 25.03
C PHE A 963 11.82 47.36 23.58
N SER A 964 11.80 48.68 23.35
CA SER A 964 12.56 49.31 22.29
C SER A 964 14.02 49.11 22.66
N ILE A 965 14.87 48.81 21.68
CA ILE A 965 16.29 48.50 21.83
C ILE A 965 16.99 49.60 22.66
N ILE A 966 17.04 49.44 23.98
CA ILE A 966 17.79 50.31 24.89
C ILE A 966 19.22 49.80 24.87
N GLY A 967 20.10 50.62 24.28
CA GLY A 967 21.55 50.65 24.51
C GLY A 967 22.27 49.31 24.39
N SER A 968 23.02 49.12 23.30
CA SER A 968 24.13 48.17 23.26
C SER A 968 24.89 48.20 24.60
N ALA A 969 24.98 47.03 25.27
CA ALA A 969 25.94 46.83 26.36
C ALA A 969 27.27 47.48 25.94
N PRO A 970 27.97 48.21 26.84
CA PRO A 970 29.15 48.98 26.47
C PRO A 970 30.06 48.09 25.65
N ALA A 971 30.22 48.45 24.37
CA ALA A 971 30.91 47.62 23.41
C ALA A 971 32.32 47.40 23.97
N ILE A 972 32.63 46.15 24.34
CA ILE A 972 33.98 45.71 24.62
C ILE A 972 34.70 45.76 23.25
N ARG A 973 35.06 46.97 22.80
CA ARG A 973 35.82 47.33 21.58
C ARG A 973 37.31 47.14 21.88
N ASP A 974 38.19 46.62 21.03
CA ASP A 974 38.13 46.06 19.68
C ASP A 974 39.32 45.09 19.54
N ALA A 975 39.11 44.01 18.80
CA ALA A 975 40.05 43.48 17.80
C ALA A 975 39.22 42.65 16.79
N ALA A 976 38.61 43.34 15.83
CA ALA A 976 37.85 42.76 14.71
C ALA A 976 38.79 42.32 13.56
N PRO A 977 38.33 41.53 12.55
CA PRO A 977 37.43 42.05 11.48
C PRO A 977 36.29 41.04 11.14
N ALA A 978 35.14 41.35 10.52
CA ALA A 978 34.61 42.53 9.85
C ALA A 978 33.07 42.61 10.08
N PRO A 979 32.46 43.81 10.08
CA PRO A 979 31.02 44.00 10.29
C PRO A 979 30.25 43.73 8.99
N GLY A 980 29.65 42.55 8.90
CA GLY A 980 28.83 42.22 7.74
C GLY A 980 28.31 40.80 7.77
N GLU A 981 27.73 40.35 8.89
CA GLU A 981 26.91 39.12 8.91
C GLU A 981 26.15 38.94 10.23
N GLY A 982 26.61 39.52 11.34
CA GLY A 982 25.94 39.42 12.64
C GLY A 982 24.60 40.17 12.73
N ALA A 983 24.56 41.42 12.27
CA ALA A 983 23.33 42.23 12.29
C ALA A 983 22.30 41.74 11.24
N LEU A 984 22.76 41.20 10.10
CA LEU A 984 21.90 40.56 9.10
C LEU A 984 21.40 39.16 9.53
N ARG A 985 22.16 38.44 10.36
CA ARG A 985 21.67 37.21 11.04
C ARG A 985 20.71 37.54 12.17
N ALA A 986 20.91 38.63 12.94
CA ALA A 986 19.91 39.07 13.92
C ALA A 986 18.62 39.59 13.25
N ALA A 987 18.74 40.30 12.12
CA ALA A 987 17.60 40.78 11.34
C ALA A 987 16.87 39.67 10.56
N ARG A 988 17.57 38.61 10.11
CA ARG A 988 16.92 37.42 9.50
C ARG A 988 16.02 36.65 10.46
N TRP A 989 16.15 36.85 11.77
CA TRP A 989 15.32 36.21 12.80
C TRP A 989 14.23 37.15 13.34
N ALA A 990 14.15 38.36 12.78
CA ALA A 990 13.20 39.42 13.08
C ALA A 990 12.33 39.79 11.85
N ALA A 991 12.03 38.83 10.96
CA ALA A 991 10.95 39.01 9.99
C ALA A 991 9.59 38.98 10.74
N PRO A 992 8.63 39.84 10.39
CA PRO A 992 7.29 39.80 10.99
C PRO A 992 6.63 38.49 10.57
N ALA A 993 6.38 37.63 11.55
CA ALA A 993 5.68 36.38 11.33
C ALA A 993 4.18 36.69 11.15
N GLU A 994 3.67 36.51 9.94
CA GLU A 994 2.24 36.61 9.61
C GLU A 994 1.50 35.37 10.12
N SER A 995 1.22 35.34 11.42
CA SER A 995 0.12 34.63 12.11
C SER A 995 0.51 34.30 13.55
N GLN A 996 -0.46 34.43 14.47
CA GLN A 996 -0.27 34.27 15.92
C GLN A 996 0.26 32.89 16.36
N GLN A 997 0.07 31.84 15.55
CA GLN A 997 0.48 30.47 15.89
C GLN A 997 1.98 30.21 15.62
N SER A 998 2.55 30.76 14.56
CA SER A 998 4.00 30.66 14.28
C SER A 998 4.88 31.39 15.32
N VAL A 999 4.29 32.34 16.05
CA VAL A 999 4.93 33.06 17.16
C VAL A 999 5.10 32.17 18.39
N ALA A 1000 4.19 31.23 18.65
CA ALA A 1000 4.24 30.34 19.80
C ALA A 1000 5.30 29.22 19.61
N ASP A 1001 5.29 28.54 18.46
CA ASP A 1001 6.22 27.45 18.16
C ASP A 1001 7.67 27.93 17.99
N GLY A 1002 7.87 29.08 17.33
CA GLY A 1002 9.18 29.70 17.20
C GLY A 1002 9.76 30.19 18.54
N LYS A 1003 8.91 30.52 19.52
CA LYS A 1003 9.30 30.97 20.85
C LYS A 1003 9.59 29.79 21.79
N ALA A 1004 8.87 28.68 21.64
CA ALA A 1004 9.08 27.43 22.36
C ALA A 1004 10.42 26.76 21.97
N VAL A 1005 10.70 26.62 20.67
CA VAL A 1005 11.95 26.03 20.15
C VAL A 1005 13.17 26.88 20.52
N ARG A 1006 13.09 28.21 20.39
CA ARG A 1006 14.17 29.13 20.82
C ARG A 1006 14.44 29.04 22.32
N SER A 1007 13.41 28.81 23.13
CA SER A 1007 13.53 28.71 24.58
C SER A 1007 14.20 27.39 24.96
N ALA A 1008 13.75 26.25 24.42
CA ALA A 1008 14.37 24.95 24.65
C ALA A 1008 15.86 24.89 24.25
N MET A 1009 16.24 25.50 23.12
CA MET A 1009 17.63 25.58 22.65
C MET A 1009 18.54 26.41 23.58
N MET A 1010 18.01 27.47 24.21
CA MET A 1010 18.77 28.27 25.18
C MET A 1010 18.88 27.58 26.56
N ALA A 1011 17.90 26.76 26.95
CA ALA A 1011 17.96 25.95 28.17
C ALA A 1011 19.14 24.98 28.16
N ALA A 1012 19.33 24.28 27.04
CA ALA A 1012 20.42 23.34 26.83
C ALA A 1012 21.80 24.03 26.83
N ALA A 1013 21.89 25.23 26.24
CA ALA A 1013 23.11 26.04 26.26
C ALA A 1013 23.48 26.54 27.68
N LEU A 1014 22.48 26.92 28.49
CA LEU A 1014 22.67 27.35 29.89
C LEU A 1014 23.16 26.22 30.81
N LEU A 1015 22.85 24.97 30.49
CA LEU A 1015 23.25 23.80 31.29
C LEU A 1015 24.69 23.33 31.04
N MET A 1016 25.30 23.62 29.86
CA MET A 1016 26.53 22.95 29.41
C MET A 1016 27.70 23.90 29.03
N ASP A 1017 27.52 25.23 28.99
CA ASP A 1017 28.57 26.20 28.60
C ASP A 1017 29.24 25.91 27.23
N ALA A 1018 28.49 25.29 26.30
CA ALA A 1018 28.94 24.93 24.95
C ALA A 1018 28.16 25.72 23.87
N PRO A 1019 28.72 25.90 22.65
CA PRO A 1019 27.95 26.41 21.51
C PRO A 1019 26.71 25.53 21.29
N PRO A 1020 25.54 26.09 20.91
CA PRO A 1020 24.29 25.34 20.77
C PRO A 1020 24.42 24.09 19.88
N ALA A 1021 25.30 24.12 18.88
CA ALA A 1021 25.60 22.99 18.00
C ALA A 1021 26.32 21.82 18.70
N VAL A 1022 27.16 22.07 19.70
CA VAL A 1022 27.92 21.04 20.45
C VAL A 1022 27.07 20.47 21.59
N ALA A 1023 26.20 21.28 22.18
CA ALA A 1023 25.20 20.81 23.15
C ALA A 1023 24.18 19.86 22.50
N ILE A 1024 23.93 20.01 21.19
CA ILE A 1024 23.07 19.10 20.42
C ILE A 1024 23.65 17.68 20.41
N ASP A 1025 24.94 17.51 20.08
CA ASP A 1025 25.57 16.18 20.04
C ASP A 1025 25.63 15.49 21.40
N HIS A 1026 25.72 16.27 22.49
CA HIS A 1026 25.86 15.70 23.84
C HIS A 1026 24.52 15.37 24.52
N VAL A 1027 23.44 16.08 24.17
CA VAL A 1027 22.08 15.88 24.73
C VAL A 1027 21.24 14.97 23.83
N PHE A 1028 21.42 15.02 22.51
CA PHE A 1028 20.72 14.18 21.53
C PHE A 1028 21.55 12.99 21.03
N GLY A 1029 22.77 12.81 21.56
CA GLY A 1029 23.66 11.68 21.27
C GLY A 1029 24.52 11.89 20.03
N ALA A 1030 25.84 11.70 20.18
CA ALA A 1030 26.76 11.68 19.05
C ALA A 1030 26.55 10.41 18.23
N THR A 1031 26.47 10.57 16.91
CA THR A 1031 26.91 9.55 15.96
C THR A 1031 28.33 9.13 16.37
N LYS A 1032 28.53 7.87 16.75
CA LYS A 1032 29.86 7.34 16.99
C LYS A 1032 30.64 7.32 15.68
N GLN A 1033 31.44 8.35 15.43
CA GLN A 1033 32.72 8.18 14.76
C GLN A 1033 33.73 7.78 15.84
N THR A 1034 34.26 6.57 15.73
CA THR A 1034 35.55 6.22 16.32
C THR A 1034 36.65 7.03 15.62
N PRO A 1035 37.54 7.72 16.35
CA PRO A 1035 38.89 8.00 15.88
C PRO A 1035 39.86 6.98 16.48
N GLU A 1036 40.72 6.42 15.64
CA GLU A 1036 41.83 5.56 16.04
C GLU A 1036 42.77 6.29 17.02
N SER A 1037 43.00 5.66 18.18
CA SER A 1037 44.33 5.37 18.74
C SER A 1037 44.20 4.24 19.75
#